data_AF-A0A950K1I5-F1
#
_entry.id   AF-A0A950K1I5-F1
#
_cell.length_a   1.000
_cell.length_b   1.000
_cell.length_c   1.000
_cell.angle_alpha   90.00
_cell.angle_beta   90.00
_cell.angle_gamma   90.00
#
_symmetry.space_group_name_H-M   'P 1'
#
loop_
_entity.id
_entity.type
_entity.pdbx_description
1 polymer ?
#
loop_
_entity_poly.entity_id
_entity_poly.type
_entity_poly.pdbx_seq_one_letter_code
_entity_poly.pdbx_strand_id
1 'polypeptide(L)'
;MNVARVAAVLGLLSLGAFAGEQEKKPAPQADAEGVEFFETKIRPVLADKCFSCHSADARKVKGGLRLDTKEGILKGGESGAASVVPGDPDHSLLLKAIRYGKDDELKMPPKGPPLAPEILKDFETWIRRGAPDPRSAPVAKAFDFAKAREHWSFRPPTEPKIPAVSNQAWIRNPIDAFILARLDAAGMKPAAPADRRTLIRRASFDLLGLPPTAEEIDAFVADPDPAALDKLVDRLLASPRYGERWGRHWLDIARYSDTKGYVFQEERRYPYAYTYRDWVIRALNEDLPYDQFLIQQIAADRLPLGDDKRPLAAMGFLTLGRRFLNRLPDIIDDRIDVLCRGTMGLTVACARCHDHKFDPIPTKDYYSLYGVFASTIEPKDAPLIGMGQKSKETQDYEAESAKLQAEVAKYREGRHAELQSSVRKAKAVADYLLAAQEARGLKSDDEMRGFAQKKDLIGYFITRWKGLLEKTSKGHDRIFAPWHAMVKGPEAMKDLGELHPLVAEAFKEAPKTLKEAAERYAAILTKADAPEDLKAILNGPDAPTTIALADVEKAYNRADRDKQRQLENKVDALKATHPGAPQRAMAFQDGPIQEPHVLIRGNPNNQGEKVPRQFLAILSPENRQPFKDGSGRLELARSIASKDNPLTARVLVNRLWGYHFGAAIVRTPSDFGLRSDAPTHPELLDWLALRFVEGGWSIKKMHKLILTSAAWQQRSDDVAAYKEKDPENRLVWKCSRQRLDFEAMRDSVLAVSGQIDLTMGGRSVELSENPTSKKKMQAETIINTVGDPTQETYAKRRSVYLFIDRQNLPGTFRAFDFASPDTHSPQRYSTTVPQQALFLMNSPFVTEQVGSLIRRPEVETQKDVEARVRKLYRILFGRAPADDELAIGKKYLQVELLREGPVASGPSVWQYGTGKYDESAKRVVDFKALPHFTGMAWQGGAKLPDAKLGWVLLTAEGGHPAAATVGAAVRRWTAPHDGAISVSGILGHHQKDGDGVRARIVSSQDGELASWTAHNTDAETKMSRIEVKKGDTIDFVVDCRGDENSDSFVWAPVIRLVEAPGNAAGGVQEWSAAAEFRGPQTAPRRTLSAWERYAQVLLLSNEFMFVD
;
A
#
# COMPACT_ATOMS: atom_id res chain seq x y z
N MET A 1 16.40 -61.44 14.93
CA MET A 1 16.12 -62.90 14.87
C MET A 1 15.25 -63.10 13.64
N ASN A 2 15.79 -63.51 12.48
CA ASN A 2 16.32 -64.85 12.12
C ASN A 2 15.22 -65.90 11.90
N VAL A 3 15.22 -66.76 10.88
CA VAL A 3 15.87 -66.79 9.53
C VAL A 3 15.37 -68.08 8.79
N ALA A 4 15.43 -68.12 7.44
CA ALA A 4 15.31 -69.31 6.55
C ALA A 4 13.97 -70.12 6.56
N ARG A 5 13.39 -70.62 5.46
CA ARG A 5 13.83 -71.27 4.18
C ARG A 5 14.13 -72.77 4.26
N VAL A 6 13.54 -73.52 3.30
CA VAL A 6 13.92 -74.80 2.60
C VAL A 6 12.57 -75.48 2.21
N ALA A 7 12.15 -75.59 0.93
CA ALA A 7 12.65 -76.41 -0.21
C ALA A 7 12.57 -77.94 0.09
N ALA A 8 12.35 -78.92 -0.79
CA ALA A 8 12.07 -79.09 -2.24
C ALA A 8 11.74 -80.62 -2.44
N VAL A 9 11.20 -81.20 -3.53
CA VAL A 9 10.56 -80.80 -4.81
C VAL A 9 9.91 -82.07 -5.41
N LEU A 10 8.81 -81.98 -6.17
CA LEU A 10 8.46 -82.95 -7.25
C LEU A 10 7.39 -82.37 -8.18
N GLY A 11 7.51 -82.58 -9.49
CA GLY A 11 6.54 -82.11 -10.48
C GLY A 11 6.73 -82.77 -11.84
N LEU A 12 5.74 -82.62 -12.73
CA LEU A 12 5.81 -82.80 -14.19
C LEU A 12 4.41 -82.60 -14.81
N LEU A 13 4.26 -81.59 -15.68
CA LEU A 13 3.51 -81.61 -16.97
C LEU A 13 3.32 -80.17 -17.51
N SER A 14 3.79 -79.94 -18.76
CA SER A 14 3.43 -78.84 -19.70
C SER A 14 3.11 -77.44 -19.11
N LEU A 15 4.03 -76.47 -19.00
CA LEU A 15 4.63 -75.63 -20.07
C LEU A 15 3.61 -75.01 -21.07
N GLY A 16 3.32 -73.72 -20.90
CA GLY A 16 2.47 -72.97 -21.86
C GLY A 16 1.92 -71.61 -21.39
N ALA A 17 2.77 -70.70 -20.90
CA ALA A 17 2.47 -69.26 -20.72
C ALA A 17 1.13 -68.86 -20.03
N PHE A 18 1.08 -68.97 -18.70
CA PHE A 18 0.19 -68.10 -17.92
C PHE A 18 0.71 -66.66 -17.97
N ALA A 19 0.14 -65.84 -18.86
CA ALA A 19 0.29 -64.40 -18.75
C ALA A 19 -0.40 -63.92 -17.48
N GLY A 20 0.37 -63.34 -16.55
CA GLY A 20 -0.18 -62.80 -15.31
C GLY A 20 -1.23 -61.73 -15.60
N GLU A 21 -2.31 -61.77 -14.83
CA GLU A 21 -3.43 -60.83 -14.93
C GLU A 21 -2.93 -59.42 -14.61
N GLN A 22 -2.69 -58.62 -15.66
CA GLN A 22 -2.26 -57.24 -15.49
C GLN A 22 -3.36 -56.44 -14.80
N GLU A 23 -3.00 -55.75 -13.71
CA GLU A 23 -3.79 -54.67 -13.14
C GLU A 23 -4.24 -53.73 -14.27
N LYS A 24 -5.55 -53.55 -14.43
CA LYS A 24 -6.11 -52.50 -15.29
C LYS A 24 -5.74 -51.16 -14.70
N LYS A 25 -4.63 -50.57 -15.18
CA LYS A 25 -4.27 -49.18 -14.91
C LYS A 25 -5.49 -48.26 -15.11
N PRO A 26 -5.78 -47.35 -14.18
CA PRO A 26 -6.82 -46.35 -14.39
C PRO A 26 -6.44 -45.43 -15.56
N ALA A 27 -7.44 -44.95 -16.29
CA ALA A 27 -7.24 -43.97 -17.37
C ALA A 27 -6.61 -42.68 -16.80
N PRO A 28 -5.69 -42.02 -17.53
CA PRO A 28 -4.93 -40.90 -16.99
C PRO A 28 -5.82 -39.69 -16.70
N GLN A 29 -5.78 -39.24 -15.45
CA GLN A 29 -6.28 -37.95 -15.02
C GLN A 29 -5.44 -36.84 -15.69
N ALA A 30 -6.08 -35.73 -16.09
CA ALA A 30 -5.41 -34.69 -16.87
C ALA A 30 -4.23 -34.06 -16.09
N ASP A 31 -3.05 -34.09 -16.71
CA ASP A 31 -1.83 -33.42 -16.25
C ASP A 31 -2.06 -31.90 -16.13
N ALA A 32 -1.67 -31.33 -14.98
CA ALA A 32 -1.82 -29.92 -14.70
C ALA A 32 -0.96 -29.04 -15.63
N GLU A 33 0.25 -29.48 -15.97
CA GLU A 33 1.09 -28.79 -16.97
C GLU A 33 0.45 -28.84 -18.35
N GLY A 34 -0.17 -29.97 -18.71
CA GLY A 34 -0.93 -30.13 -19.95
C GLY A 34 -2.13 -29.17 -20.07
N VAL A 35 -2.84 -28.91 -18.96
CA VAL A 35 -3.93 -27.94 -18.92
C VAL A 35 -3.41 -26.50 -19.03
N GLU A 36 -2.31 -26.16 -18.35
CA GLU A 36 -1.67 -24.85 -18.48
C GLU A 36 -1.13 -24.62 -19.90
N PHE A 37 -0.50 -25.63 -20.50
CA PHE A 37 -0.04 -25.58 -21.89
C PHE A 37 -1.19 -25.35 -22.86
N PHE A 38 -2.33 -26.01 -22.66
CA PHE A 38 -3.53 -25.77 -23.46
C PHE A 38 -4.05 -24.33 -23.31
N GLU A 39 -4.20 -23.83 -22.08
CA GLU A 39 -4.70 -22.48 -21.80
C GLU A 39 -3.78 -21.37 -22.35
N THR A 40 -2.46 -21.58 -22.31
CA THR A 40 -1.45 -20.57 -22.70
C THR A 40 -1.03 -20.63 -24.17
N LYS A 41 -1.03 -21.81 -24.81
CA LYS A 41 -0.55 -22.00 -26.20
C LYS A 41 -1.65 -22.29 -27.21
N ILE A 42 -2.61 -23.14 -26.86
CA ILE A 42 -3.57 -23.70 -27.83
C ILE A 42 -4.86 -22.87 -27.87
N ARG A 43 -5.45 -22.58 -26.70
CA ARG A 43 -6.71 -21.85 -26.58
C ARG A 43 -6.68 -20.45 -27.23
N PRO A 44 -5.62 -19.64 -27.09
CA PRO A 44 -5.57 -18.32 -27.72
C PRO A 44 -5.62 -18.41 -29.25
N VAL A 45 -4.93 -19.40 -29.84
CA VAL A 45 -4.92 -19.61 -31.29
C VAL A 45 -6.27 -20.13 -31.80
N LEU A 46 -6.90 -21.07 -31.08
CA LEU A 46 -8.25 -21.53 -31.42
C LEU A 46 -9.25 -20.37 -31.39
N ALA A 47 -9.16 -19.48 -30.40
CA ALA A 47 -10.03 -18.32 -30.29
C ALA A 47 -9.82 -17.31 -31.43
N ASP A 48 -8.56 -16.94 -31.70
CA ASP A 48 -8.20 -15.92 -32.69
C ASP A 48 -8.35 -16.40 -34.14
N LYS A 49 -8.02 -17.66 -34.44
CA LYS A 49 -7.96 -18.19 -35.82
C LYS A 49 -9.10 -19.12 -36.21
N CYS A 50 -9.78 -19.76 -35.27
CA CYS A 50 -10.71 -20.86 -35.57
C CYS A 50 -12.17 -20.59 -35.18
N PHE A 51 -12.44 -19.92 -34.06
CA PHE A 51 -13.81 -19.80 -33.51
C PHE A 51 -14.78 -19.04 -34.42
N SER A 52 -14.31 -18.12 -35.26
CA SER A 52 -15.14 -17.39 -36.23
C SER A 52 -15.89 -18.29 -37.23
N CYS A 53 -15.41 -19.53 -37.44
CA CYS A 53 -16.04 -20.56 -38.28
C CYS A 53 -16.39 -21.86 -37.53
N HIS A 54 -15.89 -22.07 -36.32
CA HIS A 54 -15.92 -23.37 -35.61
C HIS A 54 -16.23 -23.25 -34.11
N SER A 55 -17.13 -22.34 -33.72
CA SER A 55 -17.66 -22.24 -32.35
C SER A 55 -19.19 -22.20 -32.34
N ALA A 56 -19.83 -22.27 -31.17
CA ALA A 56 -21.27 -22.03 -31.02
C ALA A 56 -21.69 -20.67 -31.59
N ASP A 57 -20.86 -19.65 -31.38
CA ASP A 57 -21.15 -18.26 -31.73
C ASP A 57 -20.77 -17.92 -33.19
N ALA A 58 -20.29 -18.90 -33.97
CA ALA A 58 -19.96 -18.72 -35.37
C ALA A 58 -21.22 -18.51 -36.21
N ARG A 59 -21.30 -17.38 -36.94
CA ARG A 59 -22.43 -17.04 -37.85
C ARG A 59 -22.81 -18.17 -38.83
N LYS A 60 -21.85 -19.02 -39.19
CA LYS A 60 -22.07 -20.33 -39.80
C LYS A 60 -20.96 -21.29 -39.37
N VAL A 61 -21.31 -22.32 -38.61
CA VAL A 61 -20.39 -23.43 -38.29
C VAL A 61 -20.03 -24.15 -39.59
N LYS A 62 -18.74 -24.25 -39.91
CA LYS A 62 -18.28 -24.91 -41.15
C LYS A 62 -18.02 -26.39 -40.92
N GLY A 63 -18.56 -27.22 -41.82
CA GLY A 63 -18.35 -28.67 -41.81
C GLY A 63 -18.79 -29.34 -40.51
N GLY A 64 -19.83 -28.84 -39.84
CA GLY A 64 -20.29 -29.28 -38.52
C GLY A 64 -19.28 -29.19 -37.36
N LEU A 65 -18.06 -28.72 -37.61
CA LEU A 65 -16.92 -28.85 -36.69
C LEU A 65 -16.95 -27.78 -35.59
N ARG A 66 -16.88 -28.24 -34.33
CA ARG A 66 -16.81 -27.42 -33.11
C ARG A 66 -15.43 -27.55 -32.47
N LEU A 67 -14.70 -26.44 -32.36
CA LEU A 67 -13.35 -26.36 -31.78
C LEU A 67 -13.30 -25.61 -30.44
N ASP A 68 -14.44 -25.10 -29.98
CA ASP A 68 -14.64 -24.32 -28.76
C ASP A 68 -14.89 -25.17 -27.50
N THR A 69 -15.15 -26.47 -27.67
CA THR A 69 -15.39 -27.47 -26.60
C THR A 69 -14.53 -28.71 -26.82
N LYS A 70 -14.15 -29.42 -25.75
CA LYS A 70 -13.40 -30.68 -25.80
C LYS A 70 -14.17 -31.73 -26.58
N GLU A 71 -15.46 -31.89 -26.30
CA GLU A 71 -16.31 -32.88 -26.95
C GLU A 71 -16.42 -32.61 -28.46
N GLY A 72 -16.49 -31.35 -28.88
CA GLY A 72 -16.47 -30.97 -30.28
C GLY A 72 -15.15 -31.34 -30.99
N ILE A 73 -14.02 -31.06 -30.34
CA ILE A 73 -12.68 -31.38 -30.87
C ILE A 73 -12.49 -32.89 -31.05
N LEU A 74 -12.91 -33.69 -30.07
CA LEU A 74 -12.78 -35.14 -30.10
C LEU A 74 -13.76 -35.80 -31.08
N LYS A 75 -14.99 -35.27 -31.18
CA LYS A 75 -16.02 -35.81 -32.09
C LYS A 75 -15.72 -35.51 -33.57
N GLY A 76 -15.15 -34.34 -33.85
CA GLY A 76 -14.95 -33.87 -35.22
C GLY A 76 -16.22 -33.34 -35.89
N GLY A 77 -16.15 -33.15 -37.20
CA GLY A 77 -17.19 -32.54 -38.02
C GLY A 77 -17.97 -33.54 -38.91
N GLU A 78 -18.59 -33.01 -39.95
CA GLU A 78 -19.36 -33.75 -40.98
C GLU A 78 -18.51 -34.79 -41.75
N SER A 79 -17.18 -34.72 -41.67
CA SER A 79 -16.26 -35.75 -42.18
C SER A 79 -16.30 -37.07 -41.40
N GLY A 80 -17.01 -37.13 -40.26
CA GLY A 80 -17.20 -38.35 -39.47
C GLY A 80 -15.97 -38.84 -38.69
N ALA A 81 -14.83 -38.17 -38.83
CA ALA A 81 -13.57 -38.51 -38.18
C ALA A 81 -13.15 -37.44 -37.15
N ALA A 82 -12.55 -37.90 -36.05
CA ALA A 82 -12.10 -37.07 -34.94
C ALA A 82 -11.16 -35.95 -35.43
N SER A 83 -11.39 -34.72 -34.98
CA SER A 83 -10.52 -33.60 -35.36
C SER A 83 -9.22 -33.60 -34.57
N VAL A 84 -9.22 -34.08 -33.34
CA VAL A 84 -8.00 -34.46 -32.62
C VAL A 84 -8.15 -35.88 -32.07
N VAL A 85 -7.14 -36.69 -32.27
CA VAL A 85 -6.95 -38.01 -31.66
C VAL A 85 -5.92 -37.86 -30.54
N PRO A 86 -6.31 -37.92 -29.26
CA PRO A 86 -5.40 -37.81 -28.12
C PRO A 86 -4.20 -38.77 -28.23
N GLY A 87 -2.99 -38.23 -28.12
CA GLY A 87 -1.74 -38.99 -28.24
C GLY A 87 -1.23 -39.18 -29.67
N ASP A 88 -2.06 -38.92 -30.69
CA ASP A 88 -1.75 -39.23 -32.09
C ASP A 88 -1.87 -38.00 -33.01
N PRO A 89 -0.76 -37.26 -33.23
CA PRO A 89 -0.71 -36.13 -34.16
C PRO A 89 -0.96 -36.52 -35.61
N ASP A 90 -0.58 -37.73 -36.02
CA ASP A 90 -0.57 -38.14 -37.42
C ASP A 90 -1.93 -38.67 -37.90
N HIS A 91 -2.84 -39.00 -36.98
CA HIS A 91 -4.26 -39.25 -37.25
C HIS A 91 -5.18 -38.06 -36.90
N SER A 92 -4.67 -37.01 -36.25
CA SER A 92 -5.44 -35.80 -35.93
C SER A 92 -5.72 -34.91 -37.15
N LEU A 93 -6.96 -34.90 -37.65
CA LEU A 93 -7.35 -34.14 -38.84
C LEU A 93 -7.15 -32.62 -38.71
N LEU A 94 -7.35 -32.04 -37.53
CA LEU A 94 -7.11 -30.62 -37.28
C LEU A 94 -5.66 -30.25 -37.56
N LEU A 95 -4.70 -31.08 -37.12
CA LEU A 95 -3.28 -30.84 -37.34
C LEU A 95 -2.91 -30.94 -38.82
N LYS A 96 -3.52 -31.87 -39.56
CA LYS A 96 -3.39 -31.96 -41.03
C LYS A 96 -3.93 -30.70 -41.72
N ALA A 97 -5.12 -30.24 -41.32
CA ALA A 97 -5.79 -29.09 -41.90
C ALA A 97 -5.01 -27.76 -41.67
N ILE A 98 -4.37 -27.59 -40.50
CA ILE A 98 -3.57 -26.37 -40.22
C ILE A 98 -2.14 -26.44 -40.75
N ARG A 99 -1.59 -27.64 -41.00
CA ARG A 99 -0.26 -27.84 -41.64
C ARG A 99 -0.25 -27.62 -43.15
N TYR A 100 -1.42 -27.62 -43.80
CA TYR A 100 -1.62 -27.61 -45.26
C TYR A 100 -0.86 -28.78 -45.93
N GLY A 101 -1.44 -29.98 -45.85
CA GLY A 101 -0.90 -31.19 -46.47
C GLY A 101 -0.74 -31.08 -47.99
N LYS A 102 -0.01 -32.03 -48.60
CA LYS A 102 0.29 -32.04 -50.05
C LYS A 102 -0.92 -32.27 -50.96
N ASP A 103 -2.01 -32.79 -50.42
CA ASP A 103 -3.29 -32.95 -51.14
C ASP A 103 -4.19 -31.74 -50.82
N ASP A 104 -4.50 -30.95 -51.85
CA ASP A 104 -4.75 -29.52 -51.71
C ASP A 104 -6.15 -29.13 -51.17
N GLU A 105 -6.98 -30.10 -50.81
CA GLU A 105 -8.42 -29.91 -50.51
C GLU A 105 -8.74 -29.52 -49.06
N LEU A 106 -7.88 -29.83 -48.07
CA LEU A 106 -8.17 -29.60 -46.64
C LEU A 106 -7.21 -28.57 -46.00
N LYS A 107 -7.60 -27.29 -46.01
CA LYS A 107 -6.80 -26.17 -45.48
C LYS A 107 -7.59 -25.30 -44.48
N MET A 108 -7.00 -25.02 -43.32
CA MET A 108 -7.55 -24.16 -42.27
C MET A 108 -6.47 -23.21 -41.72
N PRO A 109 -6.60 -21.87 -41.87
CA PRO A 109 -7.71 -21.13 -42.47
C PRO A 109 -7.73 -21.20 -44.02
N PRO A 110 -8.87 -21.46 -44.67
CA PRO A 110 -8.94 -21.54 -46.14
C PRO A 110 -8.76 -20.20 -46.86
N LYS A 111 -8.73 -19.09 -46.11
CA LYS A 111 -8.43 -17.73 -46.58
C LYS A 111 -7.49 -17.07 -45.57
N GLY A 112 -6.18 -17.20 -45.80
CA GLY A 112 -5.14 -16.62 -44.95
C GLY A 112 -3.80 -17.33 -45.11
N PRO A 113 -2.71 -16.73 -44.62
CA PRO A 113 -1.42 -17.43 -44.52
C PRO A 113 -1.55 -18.65 -43.57
N PRO A 114 -0.71 -19.69 -43.75
CA PRO A 114 -0.63 -20.79 -42.79
C PRO A 114 -0.21 -20.29 -41.40
N LEU A 115 -0.50 -21.08 -40.37
CA LEU A 115 -0.07 -20.77 -39.01
C LEU A 115 1.46 -20.86 -38.90
N ALA A 116 2.04 -20.05 -38.00
CA ALA A 116 3.49 -20.03 -37.79
C ALA A 116 4.02 -21.42 -37.36
N PRO A 117 5.25 -21.83 -37.77
CA PRO A 117 5.80 -23.15 -37.46
C PRO A 117 5.80 -23.50 -35.96
N GLU A 118 6.00 -22.50 -35.10
CA GLU A 118 5.98 -22.62 -33.65
C GLU A 118 4.59 -23.01 -33.14
N ILE A 119 3.54 -22.43 -33.71
CA ILE A 119 2.14 -22.76 -33.40
C ILE A 119 1.82 -24.19 -33.83
N LEU A 120 2.26 -24.60 -35.03
CA LEU A 120 2.08 -25.97 -35.51
C LEU A 120 2.75 -26.99 -34.57
N LYS A 121 3.95 -26.66 -34.08
CA LYS A 121 4.70 -27.46 -33.09
C LYS A 121 4.02 -27.49 -31.72
N ASP A 122 3.40 -26.39 -31.28
CA ASP A 122 2.62 -26.35 -30.04
C ASP A 122 1.39 -27.25 -30.13
N PHE A 123 0.61 -27.20 -31.23
CA PHE A 123 -0.51 -28.11 -31.46
C PHE A 123 -0.08 -29.57 -31.51
N GLU A 124 1.01 -29.89 -32.22
CA GLU A 124 1.58 -31.24 -32.25
C GLU A 124 2.01 -31.73 -30.86
N THR A 125 2.64 -30.86 -30.06
CA THR A 125 3.08 -31.16 -28.69
C THR A 125 1.90 -31.40 -27.75
N TRP A 126 0.87 -30.56 -27.83
CA TRP A 126 -0.37 -30.72 -27.06
C TRP A 126 -1.09 -32.04 -27.41
N ILE A 127 -1.17 -32.39 -28.69
CA ILE A 127 -1.79 -33.65 -29.13
C ILE A 127 -0.99 -34.85 -28.61
N ARG A 128 0.35 -34.86 -28.73
CA ARG A 128 1.21 -35.91 -28.13
C ARG A 128 1.01 -36.08 -26.63
N ARG A 129 0.74 -35.00 -25.89
CA ARG A 129 0.42 -35.02 -24.45
C ARG A 129 -1.00 -35.54 -24.11
N GLY A 130 -1.71 -36.14 -25.07
CA GLY A 130 -3.08 -36.63 -24.88
C GLY A 130 -4.16 -35.56 -25.04
N ALA A 131 -3.84 -34.45 -25.72
CA ALA A 131 -4.72 -33.30 -25.93
C ALA A 131 -5.50 -32.84 -24.67
N PRO A 132 -4.83 -32.51 -23.54
CA PRO A 132 -5.52 -32.07 -22.33
C PRO A 132 -6.32 -30.79 -22.60
N ASP A 133 -7.63 -30.84 -22.37
CA ASP A 133 -8.55 -29.72 -22.61
C ASP A 133 -9.50 -29.61 -21.40
N PRO A 134 -9.53 -28.46 -20.69
CA PRO A 134 -10.42 -28.23 -19.57
C PRO A 134 -11.83 -27.79 -19.98
N ARG A 135 -12.11 -27.62 -21.28
CA ARG A 135 -13.39 -27.13 -21.79
C ARG A 135 -14.42 -28.25 -21.94
N SER A 136 -15.21 -28.50 -20.91
CA SER A 136 -16.48 -29.19 -21.13
C SER A 136 -17.42 -28.35 -22.01
N ALA A 137 -18.38 -29.00 -22.67
CA ALA A 137 -19.56 -28.38 -23.25
C ALA A 137 -20.20 -27.36 -22.27
N PRO A 138 -20.91 -26.31 -22.77
CA PRO A 138 -21.45 -25.24 -21.94
C PRO A 138 -22.63 -25.75 -21.08
N VAL A 139 -22.29 -26.41 -19.98
CA VAL A 139 -23.12 -26.54 -18.80
C VAL A 139 -22.52 -25.59 -17.76
N ALA A 140 -22.85 -24.31 -17.92
CA ALA A 140 -23.07 -23.52 -16.72
C ALA A 140 -24.20 -24.25 -15.99
N LYS A 141 -23.87 -25.02 -14.93
CA LYS A 141 -24.89 -25.42 -13.96
C LYS A 141 -25.37 -24.10 -13.38
N ALA A 142 -26.53 -23.64 -13.85
CA ALA A 142 -27.21 -22.49 -13.27
C ALA A 142 -27.22 -22.70 -11.76
N PHE A 143 -26.83 -21.67 -11.00
CA PHE A 143 -26.76 -21.79 -9.56
C PHE A 143 -28.12 -22.22 -9.04
N ASP A 144 -28.12 -23.30 -8.25
CA ASP A 144 -29.30 -23.74 -7.52
C ASP A 144 -29.52 -22.76 -6.36
N PHE A 145 -30.16 -21.64 -6.67
CA PHE A 145 -30.43 -20.59 -5.69
C PHE A 145 -31.33 -21.06 -4.56
N ALA A 146 -32.23 -22.02 -4.81
CA ALA A 146 -33.07 -22.62 -3.78
C ALA A 146 -32.18 -23.35 -2.75
N LYS A 147 -31.34 -24.28 -3.22
CA LYS A 147 -30.39 -24.99 -2.37
C LYS A 147 -29.35 -24.07 -1.73
N ALA A 148 -28.87 -23.05 -2.43
CA ALA A 148 -27.90 -22.12 -1.87
C ALA A 148 -28.49 -21.28 -0.72
N ARG A 149 -29.78 -20.90 -0.80
CA ARG A 149 -30.51 -20.25 0.30
C ARG A 149 -30.72 -21.17 1.51
N GLU A 150 -30.48 -22.48 1.39
CA GLU A 150 -30.41 -23.38 2.56
C GLU A 150 -29.13 -23.19 3.38
N HIS A 151 -28.10 -22.49 2.91
CA HIS A 151 -26.91 -22.22 3.72
C HIS A 151 -27.23 -21.25 4.87
N TRP A 152 -26.65 -21.48 6.05
CA TRP A 152 -27.00 -20.77 7.29
C TRP A 152 -26.93 -19.23 7.16
N SER A 153 -25.96 -18.72 6.40
CA SER A 153 -25.73 -17.28 6.22
C SER A 153 -26.75 -16.61 5.28
N PHE A 154 -27.35 -17.35 4.35
CA PHE A 154 -28.34 -16.84 3.40
C PHE A 154 -29.78 -17.00 3.87
N ARG A 155 -30.02 -17.76 4.95
CA ARG A 155 -31.31 -17.81 5.64
C ARG A 155 -31.54 -16.53 6.46
N PRO A 156 -32.75 -15.94 6.45
CA PRO A 156 -33.13 -14.95 7.46
C PRO A 156 -32.87 -15.47 8.88
N PRO A 157 -32.33 -14.65 9.81
CA PRO A 157 -32.17 -15.06 11.19
C PRO A 157 -33.51 -15.40 11.84
N THR A 158 -33.56 -16.49 12.60
CA THR A 158 -34.74 -16.92 13.37
C THR A 158 -34.47 -16.77 14.85
N GLU A 159 -35.40 -16.21 15.64
CA GLU A 159 -35.20 -16.03 17.08
C GLU A 159 -34.97 -17.38 17.79
N PRO A 160 -33.77 -17.63 18.33
CA PRO A 160 -33.47 -18.91 18.97
C PRO A 160 -33.95 -18.91 20.42
N LYS A 161 -34.33 -20.08 20.90
CA LYS A 161 -34.65 -20.27 22.33
C LYS A 161 -33.35 -20.14 23.14
N ILE A 162 -33.40 -19.36 24.22
CA ILE A 162 -32.30 -19.26 25.19
C ILE A 162 -32.11 -20.66 25.83
N PRO A 163 -30.91 -21.25 25.81
CA PRO A 163 -30.69 -22.60 26.33
C PRO A 163 -30.92 -22.71 27.83
N ALA A 164 -31.50 -23.84 28.26
CA ALA A 164 -31.45 -24.26 29.66
C ALA A 164 -30.06 -24.82 29.97
N VAL A 165 -29.39 -24.30 30.99
CA VAL A 165 -27.97 -24.56 31.30
C VAL A 165 -27.75 -24.95 32.75
N SER A 166 -26.64 -25.67 33.01
CA SER A 166 -26.38 -26.31 34.31
C SER A 166 -26.19 -25.32 35.47
N ASN A 167 -25.56 -24.17 35.22
CA ASN A 167 -25.19 -23.18 36.23
C ASN A 167 -25.86 -21.82 35.97
N GLN A 168 -27.12 -21.71 36.40
CA GLN A 168 -27.89 -20.46 36.30
C GLN A 168 -27.24 -19.27 37.04
N ALA A 169 -26.47 -19.53 38.10
CA ALA A 169 -25.81 -18.47 38.89
C ALA A 169 -24.63 -17.80 38.17
N TRP A 170 -24.14 -18.37 37.06
CA TRP A 170 -23.12 -17.73 36.22
C TRP A 170 -23.72 -16.77 35.18
N ILE A 171 -25.02 -16.88 34.88
CA ILE A 171 -25.67 -16.15 33.80
C ILE A 171 -25.95 -14.70 34.24
N ARG A 172 -25.35 -13.73 33.56
CA ARG A 172 -25.69 -12.30 33.71
C ARG A 172 -26.66 -11.84 32.63
N ASN A 173 -26.46 -12.28 31.39
CA ASN A 173 -27.37 -12.01 30.29
C ASN A 173 -27.42 -13.21 29.31
N PRO A 174 -28.34 -13.24 28.32
CA PRO A 174 -28.54 -14.42 27.48
C PRO A 174 -27.33 -14.89 26.66
N ILE A 175 -26.32 -14.04 26.42
CA ILE A 175 -25.06 -14.47 25.78
C ILE A 175 -24.43 -15.62 26.58
N ASP A 176 -24.41 -15.49 27.90
CA ASP A 176 -23.79 -16.46 28.80
C ASP A 176 -24.47 -17.83 28.70
N ALA A 177 -25.78 -17.88 28.42
CA ALA A 177 -26.50 -19.14 28.29
C ALA A 177 -26.11 -19.89 27.01
N PHE A 178 -25.90 -19.19 25.88
CA PHE A 178 -25.41 -19.83 24.65
C PHE A 178 -23.96 -20.31 24.79
N ILE A 179 -23.11 -19.57 25.47
CA ILE A 179 -21.72 -19.98 25.76
C ILE A 179 -21.71 -21.19 26.71
N LEU A 180 -22.41 -21.11 27.85
CA LEU A 180 -22.42 -22.17 28.85
C LEU A 180 -23.02 -23.47 28.29
N ALA A 181 -24.04 -23.42 27.44
CA ALA A 181 -24.58 -24.60 26.77
C ALA A 181 -23.53 -25.35 25.93
N ARG A 182 -22.61 -24.63 25.26
CA ARG A 182 -21.52 -25.24 24.50
C ARG A 182 -20.38 -25.74 25.40
N LEU A 183 -20.11 -25.07 26.51
CA LEU A 183 -19.14 -25.54 27.52
C LEU A 183 -19.63 -26.81 28.24
N ASP A 184 -20.89 -26.83 28.67
CA ASP A 184 -21.55 -27.99 29.28
C ASP A 184 -21.48 -29.20 28.33
N ALA A 185 -21.82 -29.01 27.04
CA ALA A 185 -21.74 -30.06 26.02
C ALA A 185 -20.31 -30.59 25.77
N ALA A 186 -19.27 -29.80 26.03
CA ALA A 186 -17.86 -30.20 25.93
C ALA A 186 -17.29 -30.78 27.25
N GLY A 187 -18.08 -30.81 28.33
CA GLY A 187 -17.62 -31.16 29.67
C GLY A 187 -16.56 -30.18 30.19
N MET A 188 -16.77 -28.88 29.92
CA MET A 188 -15.89 -27.77 30.29
C MET A 188 -16.66 -26.78 31.18
N LYS A 189 -15.93 -25.95 31.92
CA LYS A 189 -16.50 -24.90 32.78
C LYS A 189 -15.89 -23.55 32.41
N PRO A 190 -16.64 -22.45 32.50
CA PRO A 190 -16.08 -21.11 32.32
C PRO A 190 -15.00 -20.84 33.37
N ALA A 191 -14.04 -19.99 33.02
CA ALA A 191 -13.04 -19.49 33.95
C ALA A 191 -13.69 -18.57 35.00
N ALA A 192 -13.05 -18.45 36.17
CA ALA A 192 -13.49 -17.52 37.20
C ALA A 192 -13.51 -16.07 36.67
N PRO A 193 -14.36 -15.17 37.21
CA PRO A 193 -14.34 -13.75 36.87
C PRO A 193 -12.94 -13.13 37.08
N ALA A 194 -12.58 -12.19 36.23
CA ALA A 194 -11.42 -11.33 36.42
C ALA A 194 -11.65 -10.38 37.62
N ASP A 195 -10.56 -9.93 38.25
CA ASP A 195 -10.66 -8.91 39.29
C ASP A 195 -11.06 -7.54 38.72
N ARG A 196 -11.51 -6.64 39.60
CA ARG A 196 -12.03 -5.32 39.20
C ARG A 196 -10.98 -4.47 38.48
N ARG A 197 -9.69 -4.59 38.79
CA ARG A 197 -8.63 -3.82 38.13
C ARG A 197 -8.45 -4.30 36.68
N THR A 198 -8.40 -5.61 36.45
CA THR A 198 -8.37 -6.16 35.08
C THR A 198 -9.62 -5.75 34.29
N LEU A 199 -10.82 -5.80 34.89
CA LEU A 199 -12.05 -5.39 34.21
C LEU A 199 -12.06 -3.93 33.73
N ILE A 200 -11.64 -2.96 34.56
CA ILE A 200 -11.56 -1.56 34.12
C ILE A 200 -10.45 -1.33 33.09
N ARG A 201 -9.30 -1.99 33.23
CA ARG A 201 -8.21 -1.92 32.24
C ARG A 201 -8.69 -2.44 30.88
N ARG A 202 -9.30 -3.63 30.85
CA ARG A 202 -9.88 -4.25 29.66
C ARG A 202 -10.94 -3.38 29.01
N ALA A 203 -11.93 -2.91 29.76
CA ALA A 203 -13.00 -2.03 29.25
C ALA A 203 -12.44 -0.73 28.64
N SER A 204 -11.41 -0.13 29.24
CA SER A 204 -10.81 1.12 28.77
C SER A 204 -10.02 0.93 27.47
N PHE A 205 -9.30 -0.19 27.31
CA PHE A 205 -8.62 -0.51 26.06
C PHE A 205 -9.61 -0.91 24.95
N ASP A 206 -10.59 -1.78 25.24
CA ASP A 206 -11.62 -2.19 24.29
C ASP A 206 -12.41 -0.98 23.75
N LEU A 207 -12.82 -0.06 24.63
CA LEU A 207 -13.69 1.04 24.24
C LEU A 207 -12.95 2.30 23.81
N LEU A 208 -11.82 2.67 24.44
CA LEU A 208 -11.12 3.93 24.17
C LEU A 208 -9.74 3.75 23.52
N GLY A 209 -9.14 2.56 23.58
CA GLY A 209 -7.75 2.33 23.17
C GLY A 209 -6.74 3.09 24.02
N LEU A 210 -7.07 3.38 25.28
CA LEU A 210 -6.27 4.14 26.24
C LEU A 210 -6.28 3.45 27.62
N PRO A 211 -5.19 3.54 28.40
CA PRO A 211 -5.19 3.07 29.77
C PRO A 211 -6.06 3.99 30.65
N PRO A 212 -6.78 3.45 31.66
CA PRO A 212 -7.43 4.27 32.68
C PRO A 212 -6.38 4.84 33.64
N THR A 213 -6.69 5.95 34.33
CA THR A 213 -5.78 6.50 35.35
C THR A 213 -5.79 5.65 36.63
N ALA A 214 -4.78 5.82 37.48
CA ALA A 214 -4.72 5.15 38.77
C ALA A 214 -5.91 5.51 39.68
N GLU A 215 -6.38 6.75 39.58
CA GLU A 215 -7.51 7.28 40.34
C GLU A 215 -8.84 6.70 39.84
N GLU A 216 -8.99 6.51 38.53
CA GLU A 216 -10.15 5.80 37.96
C GLU A 216 -10.16 4.32 38.38
N ILE A 217 -8.99 3.66 38.41
CA ILE A 217 -8.85 2.28 38.90
C ILE A 217 -9.20 2.20 40.39
N ASP A 218 -8.60 3.03 41.24
CA ASP A 218 -8.87 3.03 42.68
C ASP A 218 -10.36 3.27 42.96
N ALA A 219 -10.98 4.23 42.29
CA ALA A 219 -12.41 4.52 42.41
C ALA A 219 -13.28 3.33 41.97
N PHE A 220 -12.98 2.71 40.83
CA PHE A 220 -13.74 1.55 40.36
C PHE A 220 -13.54 0.30 41.21
N VAL A 221 -12.33 0.05 41.72
CA VAL A 221 -12.05 -1.10 42.59
C VAL A 221 -12.75 -0.94 43.94
N ALA A 222 -12.84 0.28 44.47
CA ALA A 222 -13.49 0.57 45.75
C ALA A 222 -15.02 0.67 45.68
N ASP A 223 -15.63 0.87 44.50
CA ASP A 223 -17.09 1.01 44.34
C ASP A 223 -17.84 -0.30 44.68
N PRO A 224 -18.62 -0.35 45.78
CA PRO A 224 -19.32 -1.56 46.20
C PRO A 224 -20.59 -1.85 45.38
N ASP A 225 -21.01 -0.94 44.49
CA ASP A 225 -22.24 -1.10 43.72
C ASP A 225 -22.14 -2.32 42.77
N PRO A 226 -23.10 -3.27 42.80
CA PRO A 226 -23.12 -4.39 41.86
C PRO A 226 -23.27 -3.96 40.39
N ALA A 227 -23.81 -2.77 40.12
CA ALA A 227 -23.94 -2.15 38.80
C ALA A 227 -22.77 -1.24 38.43
N ALA A 228 -21.68 -1.20 39.22
CA ALA A 228 -20.51 -0.36 38.94
C ALA A 228 -19.90 -0.62 37.56
N LEU A 229 -19.87 -1.88 37.08
CA LEU A 229 -19.35 -2.22 35.75
C LEU A 229 -20.26 -1.63 34.65
N ASP A 230 -21.58 -1.73 34.79
CA ASP A 230 -22.53 -1.17 33.83
C ASP A 230 -22.37 0.36 33.72
N LYS A 231 -22.23 1.03 34.87
CA LYS A 231 -21.95 2.48 34.96
C LYS A 231 -20.60 2.85 34.34
N LEU A 232 -19.57 2.04 34.55
CA LEU A 232 -18.26 2.21 33.92
C LEU A 232 -18.38 2.10 32.39
N VAL A 233 -19.06 1.07 31.88
CA VAL A 233 -19.27 0.85 30.45
C VAL A 233 -20.07 2.01 29.83
N ASP A 234 -21.14 2.48 30.48
CA ASP A 234 -21.89 3.66 30.02
C ASP A 234 -21.00 4.91 29.94
N ARG A 235 -20.18 5.16 30.97
CA ARG A 235 -19.23 6.29 31.02
C ARG A 235 -18.19 6.22 29.89
N LEU A 236 -17.66 5.03 29.60
CA LEU A 236 -16.69 4.82 28.53
C LEU A 236 -17.35 4.96 27.15
N LEU A 237 -18.56 4.43 26.94
CA LEU A 237 -19.32 4.58 25.70
C LEU A 237 -19.78 6.03 25.45
N ALA A 238 -19.96 6.83 26.50
CA ALA A 238 -20.23 8.27 26.42
C ALA A 238 -18.97 9.11 26.12
N SER A 239 -17.76 8.55 26.30
CA SER A 239 -16.51 9.27 26.05
C SER A 239 -16.31 9.54 24.56
N PRO A 240 -15.92 10.76 24.14
CA PRO A 240 -15.63 11.04 22.73
C PRO A 240 -14.38 10.29 22.20
N ARG A 241 -13.61 9.65 23.09
CA ARG A 241 -12.49 8.76 22.73
C ARG A 241 -12.99 7.42 22.15
N TYR A 242 -14.25 7.05 22.36
CA TYR A 242 -14.87 5.84 21.83
C TYR A 242 -14.82 5.80 20.29
N GLY A 243 -15.31 6.85 19.64
CA GLY A 243 -15.34 6.96 18.18
C GLY A 243 -13.95 6.98 17.55
N GLU A 244 -12.91 7.40 18.28
CA GLU A 244 -11.52 7.34 17.82
C GLU A 244 -10.97 5.91 17.81
N ARG A 245 -11.33 5.11 18.83
CA ARG A 245 -10.99 3.68 18.90
C ARG A 245 -11.73 2.89 17.83
N TRP A 246 -13.05 2.95 17.87
CA TRP A 246 -13.92 2.16 17.00
C TRP A 246 -13.90 2.65 15.54
N GLY A 247 -13.65 3.94 15.34
CA GLY A 247 -13.40 4.50 14.02
C GLY A 247 -12.19 3.87 13.34
N ARG A 248 -11.11 3.57 14.08
CA ARG A 248 -9.93 2.89 13.48
C ARG A 248 -10.28 1.51 12.91
N HIS A 249 -11.03 0.70 13.64
CA HIS A 249 -11.49 -0.60 13.14
C HIS A 249 -12.32 -0.49 11.85
N TRP A 250 -13.18 0.54 11.73
CA TRP A 250 -13.91 0.80 10.50
C TRP A 250 -13.03 1.33 9.36
N LEU A 251 -12.01 2.14 9.67
CA LEU A 251 -11.10 2.71 8.67
C LEU A 251 -10.19 1.65 8.01
N ASP A 252 -9.85 0.59 8.74
CA ASP A 252 -9.17 -0.60 8.21
C ASP A 252 -10.06 -1.34 7.19
N ILE A 253 -11.34 -1.55 7.53
CA ILE A 253 -12.36 -2.11 6.63
C ILE A 253 -12.52 -1.23 5.38
N ALA A 254 -12.52 0.09 5.55
CA ALA A 254 -12.67 1.06 4.48
C ALA A 254 -11.41 1.29 3.63
N ARG A 255 -10.27 0.63 3.93
CA ARG A 255 -8.94 0.88 3.31
C ARG A 255 -8.53 2.36 3.27
N TYR A 256 -8.77 3.07 4.37
CA TYR A 256 -8.52 4.51 4.47
C TYR A 256 -7.05 4.88 4.21
N SER A 257 -6.83 5.93 3.44
CA SER A 257 -5.55 6.60 3.31
C SER A 257 -5.74 8.05 2.88
N ASP A 258 -4.81 8.92 3.30
CA ASP A 258 -4.75 10.31 2.87
C ASP A 258 -4.23 10.46 1.42
N THR A 259 -3.82 9.37 0.75
CA THR A 259 -3.28 9.39 -0.64
C THR A 259 -4.01 8.45 -1.61
N LYS A 260 -4.02 8.86 -2.89
CA LYS A 260 -4.59 8.17 -4.06
C LYS A 260 -3.89 6.86 -4.44
N GLY A 261 -2.73 6.58 -3.84
CA GLY A 261 -1.75 5.64 -4.40
C GLY A 261 -0.97 6.26 -5.56
N TYR A 262 -0.48 5.41 -6.48
CA TYR A 262 0.28 5.87 -7.65
C TYR A 262 -0.65 6.52 -8.69
N VAL A 263 -0.39 7.80 -8.97
CA VAL A 263 -1.01 8.60 -10.05
C VAL A 263 0.08 9.33 -10.83
N PHE A 264 -0.12 9.51 -12.13
CA PHE A 264 0.85 10.21 -12.98
C PHE A 264 0.57 11.71 -12.98
N GLN A 265 1.56 12.50 -12.55
CA GLN A 265 1.61 13.94 -12.77
C GLN A 265 0.43 14.73 -12.15
N GLU A 266 -0.22 14.18 -11.13
CA GLU A 266 -1.29 14.78 -10.31
C GLU A 266 -0.83 14.91 -8.86
N GLU A 267 -1.45 15.83 -8.09
CA GLU A 267 -1.37 15.80 -6.62
C GLU A 267 -1.83 14.42 -6.09
N ARG A 268 -0.93 13.74 -5.34
CA ARG A 268 -1.10 12.38 -4.82
C ARG A 268 -2.02 12.31 -3.61
N ARG A 269 -2.16 13.40 -2.85
CA ARG A 269 -3.04 13.48 -1.68
C ARG A 269 -4.51 13.60 -2.10
N TYR A 270 -5.37 13.10 -1.23
CA TYR A 270 -6.79 13.46 -1.22
C TYR A 270 -6.96 14.70 -0.34
N PRO A 271 -7.26 15.90 -0.90
CA PRO A 271 -7.18 17.15 -0.13
C PRO A 271 -8.04 17.20 1.13
N TYR A 272 -9.10 16.41 1.17
CA TYR A 272 -10.11 16.36 2.23
C TYR A 272 -10.34 14.95 2.82
N ALA A 273 -9.41 14.00 2.65
CA ALA A 273 -9.59 12.62 3.17
C ALA A 273 -9.95 12.58 4.66
N TYR A 274 -9.29 13.41 5.46
CA TYR A 274 -9.50 13.53 6.90
C TYR A 274 -10.97 13.78 7.28
N THR A 275 -11.77 14.41 6.41
CA THR A 275 -13.18 14.68 6.69
C THR A 275 -14.05 13.42 6.76
N TYR A 276 -13.70 12.37 6.01
CA TYR A 276 -14.34 11.07 6.13
C TYR A 276 -13.96 10.38 7.44
N ARG A 277 -12.68 10.38 7.79
CA ARG A 277 -12.20 9.86 9.08
C ARG A 277 -12.93 10.54 10.25
N ASP A 278 -13.04 11.86 10.20
CA ASP A 278 -13.71 12.65 11.23
C ASP A 278 -15.24 12.44 11.23
N TRP A 279 -15.85 12.18 10.06
CA TRP A 279 -17.24 11.73 9.97
C TRP A 279 -17.44 10.35 10.62
N VAL A 280 -16.56 9.37 10.37
CA VAL A 280 -16.64 8.03 10.99
C VAL A 280 -16.53 8.13 12.51
N ILE A 281 -15.52 8.86 13.01
CA ILE A 281 -15.30 9.08 14.45
C ILE A 281 -16.53 9.73 15.09
N ARG A 282 -17.10 10.76 14.43
CA ARG A 282 -18.28 11.46 14.94
C ARG A 282 -19.53 10.58 14.90
N ALA A 283 -19.80 9.88 13.79
CA ALA A 283 -20.98 9.04 13.64
C ALA A 283 -21.03 7.90 14.67
N LEU A 284 -19.88 7.32 15.02
CA LEU A 284 -19.77 6.34 16.11
C LEU A 284 -19.97 6.99 17.49
N ASN A 285 -19.41 8.18 17.72
CA ASN A 285 -19.63 8.92 18.97
C ASN A 285 -21.10 9.36 19.15
N GLU A 286 -21.79 9.70 18.08
CA GLU A 286 -23.22 10.04 18.03
C GLU A 286 -24.12 8.78 18.07
N ASP A 287 -23.54 7.56 18.01
CA ASP A 287 -24.24 6.26 17.90
C ASP A 287 -25.25 6.24 16.74
N LEU A 288 -24.85 6.80 15.59
CA LEU A 288 -25.63 6.78 14.36
C LEU A 288 -26.01 5.33 14.03
N PRO A 289 -27.31 5.00 13.89
CA PRO A 289 -27.77 3.66 13.54
C PRO A 289 -27.03 3.09 12.33
N TYR A 290 -26.52 1.85 12.45
CA TYR A 290 -25.61 1.29 11.45
C TYR A 290 -26.23 1.16 10.05
N ASP A 291 -27.54 0.98 9.94
CA ASP A 291 -28.27 1.04 8.68
C ASP A 291 -28.13 2.43 8.02
N GLN A 292 -28.32 3.50 8.79
CA GLN A 292 -28.15 4.88 8.32
C GLN A 292 -26.69 5.24 8.05
N PHE A 293 -25.76 4.72 8.87
CA PHE A 293 -24.33 4.83 8.65
C PHE A 293 -23.94 4.24 7.28
N LEU A 294 -24.40 3.02 6.95
CA LEU A 294 -24.17 2.42 5.64
C LEU A 294 -24.84 3.21 4.50
N ILE A 295 -26.08 3.67 4.69
CA ILE A 295 -26.80 4.43 3.66
C ILE A 295 -26.08 5.75 3.34
N GLN A 296 -25.60 6.49 4.35
CA GLN A 296 -24.83 7.70 4.15
C GLN A 296 -23.52 7.43 3.38
N GLN A 297 -22.79 6.36 3.72
CA GLN A 297 -21.54 6.03 3.03
C GLN A 297 -21.69 5.67 1.55
N ILE A 298 -22.89 5.25 1.11
CA ILE A 298 -23.16 4.85 -0.27
C ILE A 298 -23.84 5.98 -1.06
N ALA A 299 -24.76 6.73 -0.43
CA ALA A 299 -25.72 7.61 -1.11
C ALA A 299 -26.13 8.86 -0.31
N ALA A 300 -25.26 9.43 0.54
CA ALA A 300 -25.56 10.65 1.30
C ALA A 300 -26.04 11.85 0.44
N ASP A 301 -25.56 11.99 -0.80
CA ASP A 301 -26.00 13.02 -1.75
C ASP A 301 -27.47 12.86 -2.23
N ARG A 302 -28.06 11.69 -2.01
CA ARG A 302 -29.45 11.35 -2.35
C ARG A 302 -30.39 11.42 -1.13
N LEU A 303 -29.88 11.85 0.04
CA LEU A 303 -30.66 12.01 1.27
C LEU A 303 -31.10 13.48 1.49
N PRO A 304 -32.23 13.73 2.18
CA PRO A 304 -32.68 15.06 2.54
C PRO A 304 -31.87 15.63 3.72
N LEU A 305 -30.61 16.02 3.49
CA LEU A 305 -29.66 16.38 4.55
C LEU A 305 -29.95 17.72 5.29
N GLY A 306 -30.93 18.52 4.85
CA GLY A 306 -31.15 19.87 5.40
C GLY A 306 -29.91 20.76 5.26
N ASP A 307 -29.64 21.62 6.25
CA ASP A 307 -28.47 22.50 6.25
C ASP A 307 -27.17 21.78 6.64
N ASP A 308 -27.26 20.67 7.37
CA ASP A 308 -26.09 19.89 7.78
C ASP A 308 -25.56 19.04 6.62
N LYS A 309 -24.55 19.56 5.92
CA LYS A 309 -23.89 18.85 4.82
C LYS A 309 -22.79 17.88 5.27
N ARG A 310 -22.48 17.76 6.58
CA ARG A 310 -21.46 16.84 7.11
C ARG A 310 -21.65 15.37 6.67
N PRO A 311 -22.88 14.82 6.52
CA PRO A 311 -23.10 13.47 6.00
C PRO A 311 -22.50 13.19 4.61
N LEU A 312 -22.29 14.20 3.76
CA LEU A 312 -21.65 14.00 2.45
C LEU A 312 -20.24 13.40 2.57
N ALA A 313 -19.55 13.63 3.68
CA ALA A 313 -18.21 13.08 3.93
C ALA A 313 -18.19 11.55 4.05
N ALA A 314 -19.32 10.93 4.38
CA ALA A 314 -19.47 9.47 4.49
C ALA A 314 -19.07 8.74 3.21
N MET A 315 -19.30 9.34 2.04
CA MET A 315 -18.95 8.76 0.73
C MET A 315 -17.44 8.57 0.51
N GLY A 316 -16.61 9.08 1.42
CA GLY A 316 -15.20 8.71 1.56
C GLY A 316 -14.95 7.21 1.52
N PHE A 317 -15.87 6.39 2.06
CA PHE A 317 -15.85 4.92 1.98
C PHE A 317 -15.64 4.39 0.55
N LEU A 318 -16.24 5.05 -0.45
CA LEU A 318 -16.19 4.66 -1.86
C LEU A 318 -15.21 5.52 -2.70
N THR A 319 -14.91 6.76 -2.30
CA THR A 319 -14.02 7.67 -3.05
C THR A 319 -12.55 7.61 -2.64
N LEU A 320 -12.23 7.19 -1.41
CA LEU A 320 -10.86 7.14 -0.88
C LEU A 320 -10.13 5.80 -1.18
N GLY A 321 -10.54 5.10 -2.24
CA GLY A 321 -9.83 3.94 -2.77
C GLY A 321 -8.52 4.32 -3.49
N ARG A 322 -7.82 3.31 -4.02
CA ARG A 322 -6.67 3.50 -4.91
C ARG A 322 -7.17 3.95 -6.30
N ARG A 323 -6.39 4.76 -7.01
CA ARG A 323 -6.78 5.28 -8.34
C ARG A 323 -6.36 4.41 -9.53
N PHE A 324 -5.54 3.38 -9.35
CA PHE A 324 -5.16 2.40 -10.40
C PHE A 324 -4.77 3.04 -11.76
N LEU A 325 -3.94 4.09 -11.75
CA LEU A 325 -3.60 4.86 -12.97
C LEU A 325 -4.83 5.44 -13.70
N ASN A 326 -5.85 5.83 -12.94
CA ASN A 326 -7.16 6.29 -13.39
C ASN A 326 -7.94 5.30 -14.26
N ARG A 327 -7.64 3.99 -14.17
CA ARG A 327 -8.40 2.94 -14.87
C ARG A 327 -9.75 2.70 -14.18
N LEU A 328 -10.80 3.34 -14.70
CA LEU A 328 -12.16 3.28 -14.16
C LEU A 328 -12.67 1.85 -13.86
N PRO A 329 -12.45 0.81 -14.70
CA PRO A 329 -12.91 -0.53 -14.36
C PRO A 329 -12.29 -1.10 -13.07
N ASP A 330 -11.01 -0.81 -12.80
CA ASP A 330 -10.32 -1.28 -11.60
C ASP A 330 -10.73 -0.47 -10.35
N ILE A 331 -11.02 0.83 -10.53
CA ILE A 331 -11.59 1.67 -9.48
C ILE A 331 -13.01 1.18 -9.09
N ILE A 332 -13.83 0.79 -10.06
CA ILE A 332 -15.17 0.25 -9.80
C ILE A 332 -15.08 -1.13 -9.13
N ASP A 333 -14.11 -1.96 -9.52
CA ASP A 333 -13.86 -3.26 -8.91
C ASP A 333 -13.56 -3.12 -7.40
N ASP A 334 -12.65 -2.22 -7.02
CA ASP A 334 -12.34 -1.88 -5.62
C ASP A 334 -13.57 -1.33 -4.85
N ARG A 335 -14.48 -0.59 -5.50
CA ARG A 335 -15.74 -0.11 -4.90
C ARG A 335 -16.73 -1.24 -4.64
N ILE A 336 -16.90 -2.17 -5.60
CA ILE A 336 -17.74 -3.36 -5.44
C ILE A 336 -17.17 -4.24 -4.32
N ASP A 337 -15.86 -4.43 -4.33
CA ASP A 337 -15.13 -5.26 -3.37
C ASP A 337 -15.29 -4.76 -1.93
N VAL A 338 -14.94 -3.50 -1.64
CA VAL A 338 -15.05 -2.94 -0.30
C VAL A 338 -16.50 -2.92 0.19
N LEU A 339 -17.46 -2.67 -0.70
CA LEU A 339 -18.87 -2.66 -0.35
C LEU A 339 -19.33 -4.06 0.04
N CYS A 340 -19.10 -5.06 -0.81
CA CYS A 340 -19.66 -6.40 -0.61
C CYS A 340 -18.95 -7.15 0.52
N ARG A 341 -17.62 -7.11 0.59
CA ARG A 341 -16.86 -7.69 1.71
C ARG A 341 -17.05 -6.88 2.99
N GLY A 342 -16.95 -5.56 2.92
CA GLY A 342 -17.04 -4.66 4.06
C GLY A 342 -18.43 -4.57 4.72
N THR A 343 -19.53 -4.87 4.02
CA THR A 343 -20.89 -4.79 4.61
C THR A 343 -21.63 -6.12 4.72
N MET A 344 -21.46 -7.03 3.75
CA MET A 344 -22.20 -8.30 3.69
C MET A 344 -21.30 -9.53 3.77
N GLY A 345 -19.97 -9.37 3.79
CA GLY A 345 -19.04 -10.50 3.81
C GLY A 345 -19.15 -11.41 2.58
N LEU A 346 -19.31 -10.84 1.38
CA LEU A 346 -19.37 -11.59 0.12
C LEU A 346 -18.27 -11.15 -0.86
N THR A 347 -17.58 -12.14 -1.45
CA THR A 347 -16.47 -11.99 -2.41
C THR A 347 -16.94 -11.68 -3.84
N VAL A 348 -17.90 -10.77 -4.00
CA VAL A 348 -18.56 -10.46 -5.30
C VAL A 348 -17.56 -10.08 -6.40
N ALA A 349 -16.47 -9.40 -6.08
CA ALA A 349 -15.43 -9.02 -7.06
C ALA A 349 -14.77 -10.23 -7.76
N CYS A 350 -14.73 -11.40 -7.13
CA CYS A 350 -14.25 -12.62 -7.78
C CYS A 350 -15.16 -13.10 -8.93
N ALA A 351 -16.39 -12.56 -9.06
CA ALA A 351 -17.28 -12.80 -10.19
C ALA A 351 -17.04 -11.88 -11.40
N ARG A 352 -15.99 -11.03 -11.39
CA ARG A 352 -15.66 -10.10 -12.50
C ARG A 352 -15.41 -10.81 -13.84
N CYS A 353 -14.71 -11.94 -13.82
CA CYS A 353 -14.22 -12.60 -15.04
C CYS A 353 -15.02 -13.86 -15.43
N HIS A 354 -15.70 -14.48 -14.48
CA HIS A 354 -16.53 -15.68 -14.65
C HIS A 354 -17.47 -15.80 -13.46
N ASP A 355 -18.49 -16.65 -13.56
CA ASP A 355 -19.40 -16.92 -12.44
C ASP A 355 -18.61 -17.39 -11.22
N HIS A 356 -18.98 -16.91 -10.04
CA HIS A 356 -18.17 -17.10 -8.84
C HIS A 356 -17.92 -18.59 -8.56
N LYS A 357 -16.68 -18.95 -8.21
CA LYS A 357 -16.22 -20.35 -8.21
C LYS A 357 -17.00 -21.26 -7.23
N PHE A 358 -17.56 -20.69 -6.18
CA PHE A 358 -18.24 -21.44 -5.11
C PHE A 358 -19.61 -20.83 -4.78
N ASP A 359 -19.63 -19.56 -4.36
CA ASP A 359 -20.88 -18.85 -4.05
C ASP A 359 -21.78 -18.63 -5.27
N PRO A 360 -23.11 -18.54 -5.07
CA PRO A 360 -24.10 -18.37 -6.14
C PRO A 360 -24.16 -16.93 -6.65
N ILE A 361 -23.03 -16.41 -7.11
CA ILE A 361 -22.87 -15.04 -7.59
C ILE A 361 -22.52 -15.10 -9.08
N PRO A 362 -23.49 -14.96 -9.99
CA PRO A 362 -23.22 -14.95 -11.43
C PRO A 362 -22.49 -13.67 -11.84
N THR A 363 -21.72 -13.76 -12.92
CA THR A 363 -21.01 -12.65 -13.58
C THR A 363 -21.98 -11.47 -13.84
N LYS A 364 -23.25 -11.79 -14.17
CA LYS A 364 -24.32 -10.80 -14.39
C LYS A 364 -24.60 -9.93 -13.16
N ASP A 365 -24.48 -10.46 -11.95
CA ASP A 365 -24.72 -9.71 -10.71
C ASP A 365 -23.56 -8.76 -10.40
N TYR A 366 -22.31 -9.18 -10.65
CA TYR A 366 -21.16 -8.27 -10.62
C TYR A 366 -21.36 -7.09 -11.57
N TYR A 367 -21.72 -7.35 -12.84
CA TYR A 367 -21.95 -6.27 -13.80
C TYR A 367 -23.21 -5.44 -13.52
N SER A 368 -24.20 -6.00 -12.82
CA SER A 368 -25.35 -5.24 -12.30
C SER A 368 -24.89 -4.16 -11.29
N LEU A 369 -23.95 -4.50 -10.39
CA LEU A 369 -23.34 -3.54 -9.46
C LEU A 369 -22.33 -2.61 -10.16
N TYR A 370 -21.60 -3.10 -11.16
CA TYR A 370 -20.72 -2.28 -11.99
C TYR A 370 -21.51 -1.13 -12.64
N GLY A 371 -22.71 -1.41 -13.17
CA GLY A 371 -23.59 -0.40 -13.76
C GLY A 371 -24.01 0.68 -12.78
N VAL A 372 -24.20 0.35 -11.49
CA VAL A 372 -24.49 1.34 -10.44
C VAL A 372 -23.34 2.33 -10.30
N PHE A 373 -22.10 1.84 -10.15
CA PHE A 373 -20.93 2.72 -9.98
C PHE A 373 -20.49 3.41 -11.28
N ALA A 374 -20.68 2.78 -12.44
CA ALA A 374 -20.45 3.40 -13.75
C ALA A 374 -21.46 4.55 -14.02
N SER A 375 -22.62 4.54 -13.36
CA SER A 375 -23.62 5.62 -13.38
C SER A 375 -23.31 6.74 -12.37
N THR A 376 -22.06 6.94 -11.95
CA THR A 376 -21.67 7.95 -10.95
C THR A 376 -20.54 8.84 -11.43
N ILE A 377 -20.52 10.08 -10.94
CA ILE A 377 -19.46 11.06 -11.20
C ILE A 377 -18.93 11.63 -9.89
N GLU A 378 -17.62 11.93 -9.84
CA GLU A 378 -17.03 12.73 -8.78
C GLU A 378 -17.12 14.20 -9.21
N PRO A 379 -17.70 15.11 -8.40
CA PRO A 379 -17.85 16.50 -8.78
C PRO A 379 -16.48 17.19 -8.85
N LYS A 380 -16.28 18.02 -9.89
CA LYS A 380 -15.01 18.75 -10.11
C LYS A 380 -14.59 19.56 -8.88
N ASP A 381 -15.57 20.19 -8.23
CA ASP A 381 -15.40 20.83 -6.93
C ASP A 381 -16.11 20.02 -5.85
N ALA A 382 -15.33 19.46 -4.93
CA ALA A 382 -15.82 18.72 -3.77
C ALA A 382 -16.83 19.57 -2.96
N PRO A 383 -18.03 19.07 -2.60
CA PRO A 383 -19.05 19.86 -1.91
C PRO A 383 -18.60 20.31 -0.52
N LEU A 384 -18.94 21.54 -0.14
CA LEU A 384 -18.70 22.08 1.21
C LEU A 384 -19.52 21.34 2.27
N ILE A 385 -18.91 21.07 3.42
CA ILE A 385 -19.52 20.30 4.51
C ILE A 385 -19.51 21.00 5.87
N GLY A 386 -19.30 22.31 5.89
CA GLY A 386 -19.38 23.13 7.09
C GLY A 386 -19.31 24.61 6.74
N MET A 387 -19.77 25.47 7.66
CA MET A 387 -19.53 26.91 7.55
C MET A 387 -18.06 27.16 7.90
N GLY A 388 -17.26 27.58 6.91
CA GLY A 388 -15.88 27.98 7.17
C GLY A 388 -15.85 29.13 8.17
N GLN A 389 -15.26 28.91 9.35
CA GLN A 389 -15.01 30.01 10.27
C GLN A 389 -14.06 30.99 9.59
N LYS A 390 -14.40 32.29 9.56
CA LYS A 390 -13.53 33.34 9.03
C LYS A 390 -12.34 33.56 9.98
N SER A 391 -11.39 32.64 9.95
CA SER A 391 -10.10 32.75 10.61
C SER A 391 -9.08 33.47 9.72
N LYS A 392 -7.96 33.88 10.30
CA LYS A 392 -6.85 34.46 9.52
C LYS A 392 -6.32 33.47 8.49
N GLU A 393 -6.15 32.21 8.88
CA GLU A 393 -5.69 31.13 8.00
C GLU A 393 -6.64 30.89 6.83
N THR A 394 -7.94 31.13 7.03
CA THR A 394 -8.95 31.01 5.97
C THR A 394 -8.84 32.16 4.97
N GLN A 395 -8.59 33.39 5.45
CA GLN A 395 -8.32 34.54 4.59
C GLN A 395 -7.00 34.39 3.82
N ASP A 396 -5.95 33.89 4.49
CA ASP A 396 -4.65 33.59 3.87
C ASP A 396 -4.80 32.53 2.77
N TYR A 397 -5.59 31.47 3.02
CA TYR A 397 -5.96 30.46 2.01
C TYR A 397 -6.72 31.06 0.82
N GLU A 398 -7.75 31.88 1.09
CA GLU A 398 -8.57 32.48 0.05
C GLU A 398 -7.74 33.38 -0.86
N ALA A 399 -6.82 34.18 -0.31
CA ALA A 399 -5.90 35.02 -1.05
C ALA A 399 -4.90 34.22 -1.91
N GLU A 400 -4.27 33.17 -1.35
CA GLU A 400 -3.33 32.34 -2.11
C GLU A 400 -4.05 31.50 -3.19
N SER A 401 -5.22 30.96 -2.87
CA SER A 401 -6.08 30.22 -3.81
C SER A 401 -6.52 31.13 -4.97
N ALA A 402 -6.96 32.36 -4.69
CA ALA A 402 -7.34 33.33 -5.72
C ALA A 402 -6.17 33.66 -6.65
N LYS A 403 -4.95 33.86 -6.09
CA LYS A 403 -3.74 34.09 -6.88
C LYS A 403 -3.41 32.90 -7.80
N LEU A 404 -3.42 31.67 -7.28
CA LEU A 404 -3.11 30.48 -8.09
C LEU A 404 -4.19 30.20 -9.15
N GLN A 405 -5.47 30.43 -8.85
CA GLN A 405 -6.55 30.35 -9.84
C GLN A 405 -6.41 31.42 -10.93
N ALA A 406 -5.98 32.63 -10.59
CA ALA A 406 -5.67 33.67 -11.57
C ALA A 406 -4.45 33.30 -12.44
N GLU A 407 -3.42 32.61 -11.91
CA GLU A 407 -2.33 32.04 -12.72
C GLU A 407 -2.86 31.02 -13.74
N VAL A 408 -3.76 30.11 -13.34
CA VAL A 408 -4.41 29.13 -14.24
C VAL A 408 -5.26 29.83 -15.30
N ALA A 409 -6.12 30.77 -14.91
CA ALA A 409 -7.00 31.51 -15.81
C ALA A 409 -6.20 32.31 -16.85
N LYS A 410 -5.22 33.10 -16.40
CA LYS A 410 -4.32 33.87 -17.27
C LYS A 410 -3.56 32.99 -18.26
N TYR A 411 -3.14 31.79 -17.84
CA TYR A 411 -2.50 30.84 -18.75
C TYR A 411 -3.48 30.34 -19.83
N ARG A 412 -4.70 29.92 -19.43
CA ARG A 412 -5.75 29.46 -20.36
C ARG A 412 -6.16 30.55 -21.36
N GLU A 413 -6.36 31.77 -20.90
CA GLU A 413 -6.71 32.94 -21.71
C GLU A 413 -5.57 33.32 -22.67
N GLY A 414 -4.32 33.35 -22.18
CA GLY A 414 -3.14 33.61 -23.01
C GLY A 414 -2.97 32.57 -24.12
N ARG A 415 -3.08 31.28 -23.79
CA ARG A 415 -3.03 30.20 -24.79
C ARG A 415 -4.22 30.22 -25.74
N HIS A 416 -5.42 30.57 -25.27
CA HIS A 416 -6.60 30.73 -26.12
C HIS A 416 -6.40 31.81 -27.19
N ALA A 417 -5.93 32.99 -26.80
CA ALA A 417 -5.63 34.09 -27.71
C ALA A 417 -4.49 33.76 -28.69
N GLU A 418 -3.42 33.11 -28.21
CA GLU A 418 -2.30 32.68 -29.05
C GLU A 418 -2.69 31.58 -30.04
N LEU A 419 -3.50 30.60 -29.62
CA LEU A 419 -4.02 29.55 -30.48
C LEU A 419 -4.94 30.14 -31.56
N GLN A 420 -5.93 30.97 -31.20
CA GLN A 420 -6.81 31.61 -32.18
C GLN A 420 -6.04 32.50 -33.19
N SER A 421 -5.04 33.26 -32.73
CA SER A 421 -4.26 34.14 -33.61
C SER A 421 -3.26 33.38 -34.49
N SER A 422 -2.65 32.30 -33.99
CA SER A 422 -1.68 31.49 -34.75
C SER A 422 -2.34 30.71 -35.89
N VAL A 423 -3.50 30.10 -35.67
CA VAL A 423 -4.21 29.32 -36.71
C VAL A 423 -4.87 30.19 -37.79
N ARG A 424 -5.02 31.50 -37.55
CA ARG A 424 -5.52 32.49 -38.52
C ARG A 424 -4.41 33.12 -39.38
N LYS A 425 -3.13 32.77 -39.19
CA LYS A 425 -2.04 33.22 -40.06
C LYS A 425 -2.11 32.52 -41.41
N ALA A 426 -1.78 33.22 -42.50
CA ALA A 426 -1.90 32.69 -43.88
C ALA A 426 -1.27 31.30 -44.05
N LYS A 427 -0.02 31.11 -43.61
CA LYS A 427 0.65 29.80 -43.65
C LYS A 427 -0.17 28.71 -42.93
N ALA A 428 -0.64 28.98 -41.72
CA ALA A 428 -1.41 28.01 -40.95
C ALA A 428 -2.74 27.67 -41.63
N VAL A 429 -3.45 28.66 -42.21
CA VAL A 429 -4.68 28.43 -42.98
C VAL A 429 -4.42 27.48 -44.17
N ALA A 430 -3.33 27.69 -44.91
CA ALA A 430 -2.95 26.79 -46.02
C ALA A 430 -2.58 25.37 -45.52
N ASP A 431 -1.76 25.28 -44.48
CA ASP A 431 -1.32 24.00 -43.89
C ASP A 431 -2.50 23.19 -43.34
N TYR A 432 -3.44 23.82 -42.63
CA TYR A 432 -4.65 23.16 -42.11
C TYR A 432 -5.64 22.74 -43.21
N LEU A 433 -5.80 23.54 -44.27
CA LEU A 433 -6.68 23.21 -45.40
C LEU A 433 -6.18 21.96 -46.15
N LEU A 434 -4.87 21.87 -46.37
CA LEU A 434 -4.21 20.69 -46.93
C LEU A 434 -4.35 19.47 -46.00
N ALA A 435 -4.03 19.65 -44.72
CA ALA A 435 -4.11 18.58 -43.73
C ALA A 435 -5.54 18.03 -43.59
N ALA A 436 -6.58 18.87 -43.67
CA ALA A 436 -7.97 18.46 -43.64
C ALA A 436 -8.38 17.60 -44.86
N GLN A 437 -7.84 17.93 -46.04
CA GLN A 437 -8.07 17.15 -47.26
C GLN A 437 -7.36 15.79 -47.21
N GLU A 438 -6.10 15.74 -46.76
CA GLU A 438 -5.36 14.50 -46.53
C GLU A 438 -6.06 13.63 -45.45
N ALA A 439 -6.58 14.24 -44.39
CA ALA A 439 -7.25 13.56 -43.28
C ALA A 439 -8.69 13.09 -43.59
N ARG A 440 -9.20 13.24 -44.82
CA ARG A 440 -10.56 12.77 -45.19
C ARG A 440 -10.75 11.28 -44.90
N GLY A 441 -9.73 10.45 -45.15
CA GLY A 441 -9.78 9.00 -44.95
C GLY A 441 -9.70 8.53 -43.48
N LEU A 442 -9.26 9.38 -42.55
CA LEU A 442 -9.10 9.01 -41.14
C LEU A 442 -10.45 8.96 -40.44
N LYS A 443 -10.67 7.90 -39.63
CA LYS A 443 -11.98 7.60 -39.02
C LYS A 443 -11.97 7.59 -37.49
N SER A 444 -10.79 7.55 -36.88
CA SER A 444 -10.62 7.52 -35.42
C SER A 444 -9.78 8.68 -34.89
N ASP A 445 -10.00 9.03 -33.62
CA ASP A 445 -9.25 10.09 -32.93
C ASP A 445 -7.75 9.78 -32.83
N ASP A 446 -7.36 8.52 -32.69
CA ASP A 446 -5.94 8.14 -32.57
C ASP A 446 -5.21 8.20 -33.92
N GLU A 447 -5.87 7.84 -35.03
CA GLU A 447 -5.37 8.15 -36.38
C GLU A 447 -5.20 9.66 -36.57
N MET A 448 -6.19 10.45 -36.16
CA MET A 448 -6.15 11.92 -36.26
C MET A 448 -5.02 12.51 -35.43
N ARG A 449 -4.80 12.05 -34.19
CA ARG A 449 -3.66 12.47 -33.35
C ARG A 449 -2.31 12.12 -33.98
N GLY A 450 -2.16 10.88 -34.43
CA GLY A 450 -0.93 10.41 -35.06
C GLY A 450 -0.61 11.14 -36.37
N PHE A 451 -1.62 11.50 -37.15
CA PHE A 451 -1.49 12.34 -38.34
C PHE A 451 -1.13 13.79 -37.99
N ALA A 452 -1.88 14.41 -37.07
CA ALA A 452 -1.66 15.79 -36.65
C ALA A 452 -0.24 16.01 -36.09
N GLN A 453 0.24 15.06 -35.25
CA GLN A 453 1.61 15.08 -34.71
C GLN A 453 2.69 15.00 -35.81
N LYS A 454 2.49 14.17 -36.85
CA LYS A 454 3.43 14.08 -37.99
C LYS A 454 3.46 15.35 -38.85
N LYS A 455 2.39 16.15 -38.83
CA LYS A 455 2.26 17.41 -39.57
C LYS A 455 2.66 18.65 -38.75
N ASP A 456 2.97 18.49 -37.47
CA ASP A 456 3.14 19.59 -36.50
C ASP A 456 1.90 20.53 -36.45
N LEU A 457 0.71 19.92 -36.49
CA LEU A 457 -0.58 20.60 -36.48
C LEU A 457 -1.47 20.08 -35.34
N ILE A 458 -2.53 20.83 -35.02
CA ILE A 458 -3.45 20.51 -33.93
C ILE A 458 -4.70 19.81 -34.51
N GLY A 459 -4.92 18.55 -34.14
CA GLY A 459 -6.01 17.72 -34.66
C GLY A 459 -7.42 18.29 -34.47
N TYR A 460 -7.64 19.10 -33.42
CA TYR A 460 -8.90 19.82 -33.21
C TYR A 460 -9.25 20.73 -34.41
N PHE A 461 -8.30 21.54 -34.87
CA PHE A 461 -8.51 22.45 -35.99
C PHE A 461 -8.56 21.70 -37.33
N ILE A 462 -7.76 20.64 -37.53
CA ILE A 462 -7.88 19.75 -38.72
C ILE A 462 -9.30 19.19 -38.84
N THR A 463 -9.86 18.71 -37.72
CA THR A 463 -11.22 18.15 -37.67
C THR A 463 -12.28 19.20 -38.03
N ARG A 464 -12.13 20.44 -37.52
CA ARG A 464 -13.03 21.55 -37.86
C ARG A 464 -12.92 21.95 -39.36
N TRP A 465 -11.71 22.05 -39.91
CA TRP A 465 -11.48 22.32 -41.33
C TRP A 465 -12.04 21.21 -42.24
N LYS A 466 -11.89 19.94 -41.84
CA LYS A 466 -12.50 18.78 -42.52
C LYS A 466 -14.04 18.91 -42.53
N GLY A 467 -14.65 19.24 -41.39
CA GLY A 467 -16.09 19.49 -41.30
C GLY A 467 -16.58 20.64 -42.19
N LEU A 468 -15.81 21.74 -42.29
CA LEU A 468 -16.12 22.83 -43.23
C LEU A 468 -16.08 22.33 -44.68
N LEU A 469 -15.00 21.64 -45.09
CA LEU A 469 -14.85 21.11 -46.46
C LEU A 469 -15.91 20.04 -46.80
N GLU A 470 -16.37 19.25 -45.84
CA GLU A 470 -17.46 18.29 -46.03
C GLU A 470 -18.83 18.98 -46.14
N LYS A 471 -19.02 20.14 -45.50
CA LYS A 471 -20.23 20.96 -45.63
C LYS A 471 -20.27 21.65 -46.99
N THR A 472 -19.17 22.30 -47.40
CA THR A 472 -19.10 23.08 -48.65
C THR A 472 -19.02 22.20 -49.91
N SER A 473 -18.73 20.90 -49.77
CA SER A 473 -18.78 19.96 -50.91
C SER A 473 -20.21 19.54 -51.29
N LYS A 474 -21.21 19.84 -50.44
CA LYS A 474 -22.62 19.44 -50.61
C LYS A 474 -23.47 20.57 -51.20
N GLY A 475 -23.05 21.11 -52.36
CA GLY A 475 -23.77 22.15 -53.09
C GLY A 475 -22.86 22.99 -53.99
N HIS A 476 -23.42 24.02 -54.62
CA HIS A 476 -22.66 25.04 -55.35
C HIS A 476 -22.14 26.12 -54.38
N ASP A 477 -21.09 25.78 -53.62
CA ASP A 477 -20.46 26.73 -52.69
C ASP A 477 -19.63 27.78 -53.44
N ARG A 478 -20.01 29.06 -53.29
CA ARG A 478 -19.43 30.19 -54.04
C ARG A 478 -17.96 30.49 -53.69
N ILE A 479 -17.39 29.85 -52.68
CA ILE A 479 -16.05 30.15 -52.15
C ILE A 479 -15.12 28.93 -52.32
N PHE A 480 -15.55 27.74 -51.91
CA PHE A 480 -14.77 26.50 -51.95
C PHE A 480 -15.00 25.64 -53.21
N ALA A 481 -15.85 26.04 -54.17
CA ALA A 481 -15.98 25.33 -55.45
C ALA A 481 -14.63 25.08 -56.16
N PRO A 482 -13.70 26.06 -56.28
CA PRO A 482 -12.36 25.82 -56.85
C PRO A 482 -11.56 24.75 -56.09
N TRP A 483 -11.66 24.69 -54.75
CA TRP A 483 -11.02 23.63 -53.96
C TRP A 483 -11.58 22.25 -54.33
N HIS A 484 -12.90 22.10 -54.35
CA HIS A 484 -13.55 20.81 -54.64
C HIS A 484 -13.37 20.38 -56.10
N ALA A 485 -13.24 21.32 -57.03
CA ALA A 485 -12.84 21.06 -58.41
C ALA A 485 -11.38 20.59 -58.50
N MET A 486 -10.44 21.29 -57.87
CA MET A 486 -9.02 20.86 -57.82
C MET A 486 -8.83 19.46 -57.21
N VAL A 487 -9.66 19.06 -56.24
CA VAL A 487 -9.67 17.71 -55.67
C VAL A 487 -10.17 16.65 -56.67
N LYS A 488 -11.06 17.01 -57.61
CA LYS A 488 -11.56 16.13 -58.68
C LYS A 488 -10.59 16.06 -59.89
N GLY A 489 -9.83 17.13 -60.12
CA GLY A 489 -8.80 17.21 -61.16
C GLY A 489 -8.93 18.45 -62.07
N PRO A 490 -7.92 18.77 -62.90
CA PRO A 490 -7.86 20.03 -63.65
C PRO A 490 -9.04 20.28 -64.59
N GLU A 491 -9.63 19.23 -65.15
CA GLU A 491 -10.81 19.33 -66.02
C GLU A 491 -12.03 19.92 -65.30
N ALA A 492 -12.20 19.64 -64.00
CA ALA A 492 -13.31 20.15 -63.20
C ALA A 492 -13.21 21.66 -62.89
N MET A 493 -12.06 22.30 -63.15
CA MET A 493 -11.89 23.75 -62.98
C MET A 493 -12.58 24.58 -64.07
N LYS A 494 -13.10 23.93 -65.13
CA LYS A 494 -13.79 24.60 -66.25
C LYS A 494 -15.25 24.96 -65.93
N ASP A 495 -15.84 24.36 -64.90
CA ASP A 495 -17.24 24.55 -64.51
C ASP A 495 -17.36 24.73 -62.98
N LEU A 496 -17.32 26.00 -62.54
CA LEU A 496 -17.25 26.39 -61.12
C LEU A 496 -18.50 27.12 -60.62
N GLY A 497 -19.45 27.45 -61.50
CA GLY A 497 -20.61 28.29 -61.17
C GLY A 497 -20.26 29.74 -60.80
N GLU A 498 -21.19 30.42 -60.13
CA GLU A 498 -21.04 31.82 -59.72
C GLU A 498 -20.17 31.96 -58.45
N LEU A 499 -18.89 32.29 -58.62
CA LEU A 499 -17.95 32.47 -57.51
C LEU A 499 -18.10 33.82 -56.79
N HIS A 500 -17.57 33.92 -55.57
CA HIS A 500 -17.33 35.19 -54.91
C HIS A 500 -16.25 36.00 -55.69
N PRO A 501 -16.39 37.32 -55.92
CA PRO A 501 -15.49 38.08 -56.82
C PRO A 501 -13.99 37.95 -56.52
N LEU A 502 -13.56 38.01 -55.26
CA LEU A 502 -12.15 37.83 -54.89
C LEU A 502 -11.64 36.40 -55.09
N VAL A 503 -12.53 35.41 -55.08
CA VAL A 503 -12.20 34.00 -55.38
C VAL A 503 -12.12 33.83 -56.90
N ALA A 504 -13.03 34.43 -57.67
CA ALA A 504 -13.00 34.43 -59.12
C ALA A 504 -11.67 35.00 -59.66
N GLU A 505 -11.21 36.15 -59.16
CA GLU A 505 -9.93 36.72 -59.60
C GLU A 505 -8.73 35.87 -59.16
N ALA A 506 -8.70 35.39 -57.91
CA ALA A 506 -7.59 34.57 -57.40
C ALA A 506 -7.49 33.17 -58.02
N PHE A 507 -8.56 32.66 -58.65
CA PHE A 507 -8.61 31.36 -59.35
C PHE A 507 -8.84 31.50 -60.87
N LYS A 508 -8.69 32.71 -61.42
CA LYS A 508 -8.78 33.04 -62.85
C LYS A 508 -7.83 32.20 -63.72
N GLU A 509 -6.63 31.93 -63.20
CA GLU A 509 -5.75 30.88 -63.70
C GLU A 509 -5.86 29.66 -62.78
N ALA A 510 -6.05 28.46 -63.34
CA ALA A 510 -6.13 27.24 -62.56
C ALA A 510 -4.79 26.96 -61.83
N PRO A 511 -4.79 26.71 -60.50
CA PRO A 511 -3.56 26.40 -59.78
C PRO A 511 -3.04 25.02 -60.18
N LYS A 512 -1.72 24.84 -60.18
CA LYS A 512 -1.05 23.61 -60.62
C LYS A 512 -1.11 22.50 -59.56
N THR A 513 -1.33 22.84 -58.30
CA THR A 513 -1.39 21.90 -57.18
C THR A 513 -2.44 22.33 -56.14
N LEU A 514 -2.89 21.38 -55.31
CA LEU A 514 -3.71 21.70 -54.13
C LEU A 514 -2.98 22.62 -53.13
N LYS A 515 -1.64 22.55 -53.07
CA LYS A 515 -0.84 23.45 -52.22
C LYS A 515 -0.97 24.90 -52.68
N GLU A 516 -0.81 25.14 -53.97
CA GLU A 516 -0.98 26.47 -54.56
C GLU A 516 -2.42 26.98 -54.38
N ALA A 517 -3.42 26.11 -54.51
CA ALA A 517 -4.81 26.45 -54.18
C ALA A 517 -4.97 26.86 -52.70
N ALA A 518 -4.32 26.16 -51.77
CA ALA A 518 -4.37 26.46 -50.34
C ALA A 518 -3.68 27.80 -49.99
N GLU A 519 -2.55 28.09 -50.63
CA GLU A 519 -1.83 29.36 -50.50
C GLU A 519 -2.66 30.54 -51.05
N ARG A 520 -3.37 30.36 -52.16
CA ARG A 520 -4.33 31.35 -52.70
C ARG A 520 -5.51 31.57 -51.74
N TYR A 521 -6.12 30.51 -51.21
CA TYR A 521 -7.17 30.64 -50.20
C TYR A 521 -6.69 31.37 -48.95
N ALA A 522 -5.49 31.04 -48.45
CA ALA A 522 -4.90 31.72 -47.32
C ALA A 522 -4.74 33.23 -47.58
N ALA A 523 -4.19 33.62 -48.75
CA ALA A 523 -4.00 35.02 -49.10
C ALA A 523 -5.33 35.82 -49.14
N ILE A 524 -6.41 35.22 -49.64
CA ILE A 524 -7.75 35.85 -49.67
C ILE A 524 -8.35 35.94 -48.27
N LEU A 525 -8.37 34.83 -47.53
CA LEU A 525 -9.07 34.71 -46.25
C LEU A 525 -8.40 35.50 -45.11
N THR A 526 -7.08 35.71 -45.17
CA THR A 526 -6.35 36.49 -44.16
C THR A 526 -6.12 37.95 -44.56
N LYS A 527 -6.70 38.42 -45.67
CA LYS A 527 -6.54 39.80 -46.15
C LYS A 527 -7.24 40.76 -45.17
N ALA A 528 -6.56 41.83 -44.75
CA ALA A 528 -7.09 42.75 -43.73
C ALA A 528 -8.40 43.45 -44.16
N ASP A 529 -8.51 43.79 -45.45
CA ASP A 529 -9.66 44.38 -46.10
C ASP A 529 -10.60 43.34 -46.75
N ALA A 530 -10.52 42.06 -46.36
CA ALA A 530 -11.45 41.05 -46.85
C ALA A 530 -12.92 41.42 -46.51
N PRO A 531 -13.88 41.15 -47.42
CA PRO A 531 -15.31 41.18 -47.14
C PRO A 531 -15.72 40.32 -45.93
N GLU A 532 -16.85 40.66 -45.29
CA GLU A 532 -17.26 40.04 -44.03
C GLU A 532 -17.66 38.56 -44.15
N ASP A 533 -18.15 38.12 -45.31
CA ASP A 533 -18.43 36.71 -45.61
C ASP A 533 -17.15 35.87 -45.68
N LEU A 534 -16.08 36.40 -46.30
CA LEU A 534 -14.75 35.78 -46.29
C LEU A 534 -14.08 35.83 -44.91
N LYS A 535 -14.21 36.93 -44.16
CA LYS A 535 -13.74 37.01 -42.77
C LYS A 535 -14.47 36.02 -41.87
N ALA A 536 -15.77 35.79 -42.07
CA ALA A 536 -16.57 34.87 -41.28
C ALA A 536 -16.05 33.42 -41.37
N ILE A 537 -15.37 33.04 -42.46
CA ILE A 537 -14.71 31.72 -42.60
C ILE A 537 -13.58 31.52 -41.59
N LEU A 538 -12.91 32.58 -41.11
CA LEU A 538 -11.86 32.47 -40.09
C LEU A 538 -12.29 32.98 -38.70
N ASN A 539 -13.26 33.89 -38.65
CA ASN A 539 -13.62 34.63 -37.43
C ASN A 539 -15.03 34.33 -36.90
N GLY A 540 -15.89 33.68 -37.69
CA GLY A 540 -17.24 33.32 -37.26
C GLY A 540 -17.27 32.33 -36.08
N PRO A 541 -18.41 32.17 -35.40
CA PRO A 541 -18.54 31.24 -34.26
C PRO A 541 -18.26 29.78 -34.66
N ASP A 542 -18.76 29.37 -35.82
CA ASP A 542 -18.56 28.03 -36.39
C ASP A 542 -17.30 27.92 -37.27
N ALA A 543 -16.51 28.99 -37.39
CA ALA A 543 -15.30 28.99 -38.21
C ALA A 543 -14.31 27.91 -37.75
N PRO A 544 -13.63 27.21 -38.68
CA PRO A 544 -12.71 26.15 -38.31
C PRO A 544 -11.55 26.58 -37.41
N THR A 545 -11.18 27.86 -37.45
CA THR A 545 -10.14 28.49 -36.62
C THR A 545 -10.66 29.09 -35.29
N THR A 546 -11.98 29.07 -35.05
CA THR A 546 -12.57 29.53 -33.78
C THR A 546 -12.67 28.38 -32.78
N ILE A 547 -12.30 28.66 -31.54
CA ILE A 547 -12.40 27.76 -30.38
C ILE A 547 -12.91 28.55 -29.16
N ALA A 548 -13.81 27.97 -28.36
CA ALA A 548 -14.27 28.58 -27.12
C ALA A 548 -13.21 28.45 -26.02
N LEU A 549 -13.15 29.38 -25.06
CA LEU A 549 -12.20 29.31 -23.94
C LEU A 549 -12.39 28.03 -23.10
N ALA A 550 -13.64 27.57 -22.95
CA ALA A 550 -13.95 26.31 -22.28
C ALA A 550 -13.36 25.07 -22.99
N ASP A 551 -13.11 25.16 -24.31
CA ASP A 551 -12.60 24.08 -25.15
C ASP A 551 -11.10 24.13 -25.38
N VAL A 552 -10.38 25.16 -24.90
CA VAL A 552 -8.98 25.44 -25.27
C VAL A 552 -8.04 24.25 -25.05
N GLU A 553 -8.28 23.46 -24.01
CA GLU A 553 -7.53 22.23 -23.67
C GLU A 553 -7.61 21.14 -24.75
N LYS A 554 -8.66 21.14 -25.59
CA LYS A 554 -8.78 20.22 -26.74
C LYS A 554 -7.72 20.53 -27.80
N ALA A 555 -7.28 21.79 -27.91
CA ALA A 555 -6.26 22.23 -28.85
C ALA A 555 -4.82 22.20 -28.30
N TYR A 556 -4.63 21.89 -27.01
CA TYR A 556 -3.30 21.89 -26.40
C TYR A 556 -2.36 20.81 -26.94
N ASN A 557 -1.10 21.19 -27.14
CA ASN A 557 0.00 20.23 -27.33
C ASN A 557 0.41 19.60 -25.97
N ARG A 558 1.48 18.78 -25.96
CA ARG A 558 1.97 18.15 -24.72
C ARG A 558 2.48 19.16 -23.69
N ALA A 559 3.29 20.13 -24.11
CA ALA A 559 3.85 21.15 -23.22
C ALA A 559 2.75 22.01 -22.59
N ASP A 560 1.68 22.31 -23.34
CA ASP A 560 0.54 23.08 -22.84
C ASP A 560 -0.24 22.33 -21.75
N ARG A 561 -0.50 21.03 -21.97
CA ARG A 561 -1.12 20.14 -20.97
C ARG A 561 -0.25 20.01 -19.74
N ASP A 562 1.06 19.81 -19.94
CA ASP A 562 2.03 19.71 -18.86
C ASP A 562 2.09 21.01 -18.04
N LYS A 563 1.99 22.18 -18.69
CA LYS A 563 2.02 23.48 -18.02
C LYS A 563 0.73 23.82 -17.28
N GLN A 564 -0.45 23.59 -17.88
CA GLN A 564 -1.72 23.81 -17.17
C GLN A 564 -1.81 22.88 -15.95
N ARG A 565 -1.49 21.59 -16.12
CA ARG A 565 -1.52 20.61 -15.02
C ARG A 565 -0.55 20.95 -13.89
N GLN A 566 0.63 21.52 -14.20
CA GLN A 566 1.53 22.07 -13.17
C GLN A 566 0.89 23.20 -12.35
N LEU A 567 0.11 24.08 -12.98
CA LEU A 567 -0.58 25.17 -12.28
C LEU A 567 -1.77 24.67 -11.47
N GLU A 568 -2.56 23.74 -12.02
CA GLU A 568 -3.67 23.08 -11.32
C GLU A 568 -3.18 22.26 -10.11
N ASN A 569 -2.06 21.53 -10.24
CA ASN A 569 -1.43 20.83 -9.12
C ASN A 569 -1.00 21.77 -7.98
N LYS A 570 -0.62 23.03 -8.24
CA LYS A 570 -0.38 24.00 -7.15
C LYS A 570 -1.66 24.31 -6.39
N VAL A 571 -2.78 24.50 -7.09
CA VAL A 571 -4.10 24.77 -6.50
C VAL A 571 -4.54 23.57 -5.64
N ASP A 572 -4.38 22.35 -6.15
CA ASP A 572 -4.76 21.14 -5.43
C ASP A 572 -3.81 20.79 -4.26
N ALA A 573 -2.52 21.08 -4.40
CA ALA A 573 -1.58 21.00 -3.29
C ALA A 573 -1.95 21.98 -2.16
N LEU A 574 -2.32 23.23 -2.50
CA LEU A 574 -2.79 24.22 -1.51
C LEU A 574 -4.05 23.74 -0.79
N LYS A 575 -5.05 23.20 -1.52
CA LYS A 575 -6.24 22.57 -0.92
C LYS A 575 -5.86 21.43 0.04
N ALA A 576 -4.79 20.69 -0.24
CA ALA A 576 -4.34 19.54 0.54
C ALA A 576 -3.48 19.90 1.77
N THR A 577 -2.76 21.01 1.75
CA THR A 577 -1.83 21.39 2.83
C THR A 577 -2.31 22.54 3.71
N HIS A 578 -3.01 23.54 3.15
CA HIS A 578 -3.25 24.78 3.89
C HIS A 578 -4.25 24.55 5.05
N PRO A 579 -3.93 24.98 6.28
CA PRO A 579 -4.80 24.75 7.44
C PRO A 579 -6.17 25.42 7.30
N GLY A 580 -6.22 26.62 6.70
CA GLY A 580 -7.47 27.34 6.43
C GLY A 580 -8.25 26.95 5.17
N ALA A 581 -7.90 25.86 4.47
CA ALA A 581 -8.73 25.43 3.35
C ALA A 581 -10.09 24.88 3.88
N PRO A 582 -11.23 25.27 3.29
CA PRO A 582 -12.55 24.92 3.82
C PRO A 582 -12.82 23.42 3.72
N GLN A 583 -13.48 22.87 4.74
CA GLN A 583 -13.84 21.45 4.79
C GLN A 583 -14.83 21.10 3.67
N ARG A 584 -14.47 20.10 2.86
CA ARG A 584 -15.27 19.58 1.75
C ARG A 584 -15.29 18.05 1.80
N ALA A 585 -16.31 17.41 1.23
CA ALA A 585 -16.38 15.95 1.18
C ALA A 585 -15.79 15.38 -0.12
N MET A 586 -15.04 14.29 0.01
CA MET A 586 -14.80 13.40 -1.12
C MET A 586 -16.10 12.62 -1.37
N ALA A 587 -16.79 12.92 -2.48
CA ALA A 587 -18.20 12.60 -2.68
C ALA A 587 -18.51 12.14 -4.12
N PHE A 588 -19.66 11.48 -4.30
CA PHE A 588 -20.25 11.23 -5.62
C PHE A 588 -21.47 12.11 -5.86
N GLN A 589 -21.86 12.18 -7.13
CA GLN A 589 -23.19 12.53 -7.60
C GLN A 589 -23.64 11.47 -8.61
N ASP A 590 -24.96 11.36 -8.84
CA ASP A 590 -25.49 10.53 -9.91
C ASP A 590 -25.12 11.10 -11.28
N GLY A 591 -24.58 10.24 -12.15
CA GLY A 591 -24.19 10.58 -13.52
C GLY A 591 -25.16 10.02 -14.57
N PRO A 592 -24.79 10.08 -15.86
CA PRO A 592 -25.53 9.41 -16.93
C PRO A 592 -25.67 7.91 -16.65
N ILE A 593 -26.87 7.37 -16.86
CA ILE A 593 -27.17 5.96 -16.60
C ILE A 593 -26.35 5.06 -17.53
N GLN A 594 -25.63 4.11 -16.92
CA GLN A 594 -24.87 3.07 -17.60
C GLN A 594 -25.44 1.70 -17.27
N GLU A 595 -25.91 0.99 -18.30
CA GLU A 595 -26.30 -0.42 -18.21
C GLU A 595 -25.26 -1.24 -18.99
N PRO A 596 -24.24 -1.79 -18.30
CA PRO A 596 -23.08 -2.38 -18.95
C PRO A 596 -23.41 -3.72 -19.60
N HIS A 597 -22.57 -4.11 -20.56
CA HIS A 597 -22.46 -5.49 -21.00
C HIS A 597 -21.57 -6.28 -20.04
N VAL A 598 -21.88 -7.56 -19.84
CA VAL A 598 -20.97 -8.51 -19.19
C VAL A 598 -19.69 -8.58 -20.01
N LEU A 599 -18.54 -8.26 -19.42
CA LEU A 599 -17.26 -8.37 -20.12
C LEU A 599 -16.77 -9.82 -19.98
N ILE A 600 -16.72 -10.55 -21.08
CA ILE A 600 -16.35 -11.97 -21.08
C ILE A 600 -14.88 -12.09 -20.66
N ARG A 601 -14.60 -12.86 -19.60
CA ARG A 601 -13.28 -12.94 -18.95
C ARG A 601 -12.75 -11.57 -18.47
N GLY A 602 -13.64 -10.63 -18.18
CA GLY A 602 -13.31 -9.27 -17.75
C GLY A 602 -12.74 -8.36 -18.85
N ASN A 603 -12.73 -8.80 -20.12
CA ASN A 603 -12.11 -8.09 -21.23
C ASN A 603 -13.07 -7.02 -21.83
N PRO A 604 -12.75 -5.71 -21.75
CA PRO A 604 -13.60 -4.63 -22.28
C PRO A 604 -13.93 -4.75 -23.78
N ASN A 605 -13.06 -5.40 -24.55
CA ASN A 605 -13.21 -5.60 -25.99
C ASN A 605 -14.06 -6.83 -26.36
N ASN A 606 -14.48 -7.63 -25.37
CA ASN A 606 -15.31 -8.83 -25.59
C ASN A 606 -16.59 -8.74 -24.74
N GLN A 607 -17.64 -8.15 -25.33
CA GLN A 607 -18.90 -7.85 -24.66
C GLN A 607 -19.93 -8.96 -24.91
N GLY A 608 -20.47 -9.50 -23.83
CA GLY A 608 -21.59 -10.44 -23.82
C GLY A 608 -22.93 -9.72 -23.67
N GLU A 609 -23.86 -10.35 -22.96
CA GLU A 609 -25.20 -9.80 -22.72
C GLU A 609 -25.17 -8.49 -21.92
N LYS A 610 -26.10 -7.59 -22.25
CA LYS A 610 -26.39 -6.38 -21.47
C LYS A 610 -27.12 -6.75 -20.19
N VAL A 611 -26.74 -6.14 -19.05
CA VAL A 611 -27.40 -6.39 -17.75
C VAL A 611 -27.98 -5.10 -17.15
N PRO A 612 -29.18 -5.18 -16.54
CA PRO A 612 -29.74 -4.05 -15.81
C PRO A 612 -29.01 -3.87 -14.47
N ARG A 613 -29.10 -2.67 -13.91
CA ARG A 613 -28.62 -2.39 -12.54
C ARG A 613 -29.61 -2.98 -11.55
N GLN A 614 -29.17 -3.84 -10.64
CA GLN A 614 -30.02 -4.55 -9.68
C GLN A 614 -29.18 -5.16 -8.55
N PHE A 615 -29.84 -5.65 -7.49
CA PHE A 615 -29.19 -6.30 -6.34
C PHE A 615 -28.87 -7.78 -6.59
N LEU A 616 -28.05 -8.37 -5.72
CA LEU A 616 -27.57 -9.76 -5.80
C LEU A 616 -28.73 -10.78 -5.73
N ALA A 617 -28.76 -11.74 -6.65
CA ALA A 617 -29.81 -12.75 -6.79
C ALA A 617 -30.00 -13.60 -5.53
N ILE A 618 -28.89 -14.00 -4.90
CA ILE A 618 -28.90 -14.83 -3.70
C ILE A 618 -29.54 -14.12 -2.49
N LEU A 619 -29.40 -12.80 -2.40
CA LEU A 619 -29.99 -11.96 -1.34
C LEU A 619 -31.33 -11.32 -1.73
N SER A 620 -31.84 -11.61 -2.92
CA SER A 620 -33.09 -11.03 -3.44
C SER A 620 -34.20 -12.08 -3.50
N PRO A 621 -35.48 -11.67 -3.41
CA PRO A 621 -36.60 -12.54 -3.76
C PRO A 621 -36.53 -12.94 -5.24
N GLU A 622 -37.24 -14.00 -5.62
CA GLU A 622 -37.18 -14.56 -6.99
C GLU A 622 -37.65 -13.57 -8.06
N ASN A 623 -38.58 -12.68 -7.71
CA ASN A 623 -39.09 -11.61 -8.57
C ASN A 623 -38.29 -10.29 -8.48
N ARG A 624 -36.97 -10.36 -8.21
CA ARG A 624 -36.10 -9.17 -8.09
C ARG A 624 -36.29 -8.19 -9.26
N GLN A 625 -36.28 -6.89 -8.95
CA GLN A 625 -36.53 -5.84 -9.93
C GLN A 625 -35.26 -5.00 -10.18
N PRO A 626 -35.07 -4.47 -11.40
CA PRO A 626 -34.06 -3.46 -11.69
C PRO A 626 -34.24 -2.17 -10.88
N PHE A 627 -33.11 -1.55 -10.54
CA PHE A 627 -33.01 -0.22 -9.95
C PHE A 627 -33.40 0.86 -10.95
N LYS A 628 -34.21 1.82 -10.51
CA LYS A 628 -34.84 2.84 -11.37
C LYS A 628 -34.32 4.25 -11.12
N ASP A 629 -33.89 4.56 -9.89
CA ASP A 629 -33.67 5.94 -9.46
C ASP A 629 -32.21 6.37 -9.60
N GLY A 630 -31.96 7.29 -10.54
CA GLY A 630 -30.65 7.89 -10.73
C GLY A 630 -29.57 6.85 -11.06
N SER A 631 -28.51 6.78 -10.26
CA SER A 631 -27.46 5.75 -10.40
C SER A 631 -27.88 4.36 -9.91
N GLY A 632 -28.95 4.25 -9.10
CA GLY A 632 -29.28 3.05 -8.33
C GLY A 632 -28.53 2.92 -6.99
N ARG A 633 -27.61 3.85 -6.65
CA ARG A 633 -26.84 3.78 -5.38
C ARG A 633 -27.73 3.80 -4.14
N LEU A 634 -28.80 4.60 -4.12
CA LEU A 634 -29.69 4.67 -2.95
C LEU A 634 -30.53 3.40 -2.78
N GLU A 635 -30.95 2.77 -3.88
CA GLU A 635 -31.65 1.48 -3.86
C GLU A 635 -30.71 0.34 -3.42
N LEU A 636 -29.47 0.34 -3.93
CA LEU A 636 -28.40 -0.56 -3.47
C LEU A 636 -28.12 -0.38 -1.96
N ALA A 637 -27.99 0.86 -1.51
CA ALA A 637 -27.77 1.19 -0.10
C ALA A 637 -28.88 0.66 0.81
N ARG A 638 -30.14 0.87 0.44
CA ARG A 638 -31.32 0.35 1.15
C ARG A 638 -31.40 -1.17 1.13
N SER A 639 -30.96 -1.81 0.04
CA SER A 639 -30.91 -3.28 -0.07
C SER A 639 -29.85 -3.90 0.85
N ILE A 640 -28.72 -3.23 1.04
CA ILE A 640 -27.66 -3.64 1.97
C ILE A 640 -28.09 -3.38 3.42
N ALA A 641 -28.62 -2.20 3.71
CA ALA A 641 -29.03 -1.78 5.05
C ALA A 641 -30.41 -2.31 5.49
N SER A 642 -31.07 -3.15 4.69
CA SER A 642 -32.36 -3.73 5.05
C SER A 642 -32.23 -4.70 6.22
N LYS A 643 -33.21 -4.67 7.14
CA LYS A 643 -33.40 -5.69 8.17
C LYS A 643 -33.65 -7.09 7.60
N ASP A 644 -34.13 -7.17 6.35
CA ASP A 644 -34.43 -8.43 5.66
C ASP A 644 -33.17 -9.00 4.98
N ASN A 645 -32.05 -8.26 4.98
CA ASN A 645 -30.76 -8.76 4.50
C ASN A 645 -30.13 -9.65 5.58
N PRO A 646 -29.94 -10.96 5.33
CA PRO A 646 -29.51 -11.93 6.35
C PRO A 646 -28.03 -11.78 6.76
N LEU A 647 -27.25 -10.96 6.06
CA LEU A 647 -25.80 -10.85 6.26
C LEU A 647 -25.39 -9.60 7.03
N THR A 648 -25.94 -8.44 6.70
CA THR A 648 -25.43 -7.14 7.18
C THR A 648 -25.34 -7.03 8.72
N ALA A 649 -26.37 -7.47 9.44
CA ALA A 649 -26.35 -7.49 10.90
C ALA A 649 -25.37 -8.55 11.44
N ARG A 650 -25.41 -9.79 10.92
CA ARG A 650 -24.52 -10.90 11.33
C ARG A 650 -23.04 -10.54 11.16
N VAL A 651 -22.68 -9.95 10.03
CA VAL A 651 -21.31 -9.57 9.69
C VAL A 651 -20.78 -8.50 10.63
N LEU A 652 -21.58 -7.49 10.98
CA LEU A 652 -21.14 -6.50 11.96
C LEU A 652 -21.00 -7.11 13.36
N VAL A 653 -22.02 -7.78 13.91
CA VAL A 653 -21.94 -8.32 15.29
C VAL A 653 -20.82 -9.36 15.44
N ASN A 654 -20.54 -10.14 14.39
CA ASN A 654 -19.41 -11.07 14.34
C ASN A 654 -18.05 -10.35 14.44
N ARG A 655 -17.90 -9.16 13.85
CA ARG A 655 -16.70 -8.32 14.00
C ARG A 655 -16.61 -7.70 15.38
N LEU A 656 -17.70 -7.14 15.91
CA LEU A 656 -17.73 -6.58 17.27
C LEU A 656 -17.32 -7.65 18.29
N TRP A 657 -17.85 -8.87 18.16
CA TRP A 657 -17.43 -10.04 18.94
C TRP A 657 -15.93 -10.33 18.79
N GLY A 658 -15.43 -10.38 17.55
CA GLY A 658 -14.03 -10.63 17.25
C GLY A 658 -13.06 -9.64 17.89
N TYR A 659 -13.40 -8.34 17.93
CA TYR A 659 -12.57 -7.32 18.59
C TYR A 659 -12.56 -7.45 20.12
N HIS A 660 -13.62 -7.94 20.75
CA HIS A 660 -13.67 -8.14 22.21
C HIS A 660 -13.05 -9.45 22.70
N PHE A 661 -13.18 -10.54 21.94
CA PHE A 661 -12.69 -11.87 22.35
C PHE A 661 -11.39 -12.30 21.64
N GLY A 662 -10.86 -11.48 20.73
CA GLY A 662 -9.69 -11.78 19.89
C GLY A 662 -9.97 -12.75 18.74
N ALA A 663 -11.15 -13.38 18.70
CA ALA A 663 -11.58 -14.28 17.64
C ALA A 663 -13.10 -14.17 17.42
N ALA A 664 -13.52 -14.13 16.16
CA ALA A 664 -14.92 -14.00 15.76
C ALA A 664 -15.66 -15.36 15.78
N ILE A 665 -17.00 -15.33 15.92
CA ILE A 665 -17.86 -16.53 15.93
C ILE A 665 -17.75 -17.28 14.60
N VAL A 666 -17.71 -16.53 13.50
CA VAL A 666 -17.34 -16.97 12.15
C VAL A 666 -15.95 -16.42 11.86
N ARG A 667 -14.97 -17.31 11.66
CA ARG A 667 -13.53 -16.98 11.58
C ARG A 667 -13.11 -16.14 10.38
N THR A 668 -14.01 -15.93 9.43
CA THR A 668 -13.82 -15.19 8.19
C THR A 668 -14.70 -13.93 8.20
N PRO A 669 -14.27 -12.80 8.82
CA PRO A 669 -15.18 -11.68 9.09
C PRO A 669 -15.65 -10.88 7.86
N SER A 670 -15.28 -11.33 6.66
CA SER A 670 -15.72 -10.81 5.36
C SER A 670 -15.93 -11.90 4.30
N ASP A 671 -16.07 -13.16 4.71
CA ASP A 671 -16.51 -14.27 3.86
C ASP A 671 -17.50 -15.14 4.64
N PHE A 672 -18.78 -14.99 4.28
CA PHE A 672 -19.94 -15.73 4.78
C PHE A 672 -20.53 -16.63 3.67
N GLY A 673 -19.75 -16.91 2.62
CA GLY A 673 -20.16 -17.72 1.47
C GLY A 673 -20.36 -19.21 1.79
N LEU A 674 -20.70 -20.01 0.77
CA LEU A 674 -20.93 -21.46 0.83
C LEU A 674 -19.71 -22.28 1.25
N ARG A 675 -18.53 -21.65 1.33
CA ARG A 675 -17.28 -22.26 1.83
C ARG A 675 -16.74 -21.65 3.12
N SER A 676 -17.48 -20.72 3.72
CA SER A 676 -17.16 -20.19 5.05
C SER A 676 -17.35 -21.28 6.11
N ASP A 677 -16.52 -21.24 7.16
CA ASP A 677 -16.70 -22.11 8.33
C ASP A 677 -18.06 -21.84 8.98
N ALA A 678 -18.72 -22.90 9.44
CA ALA A 678 -19.93 -22.75 10.25
C ALA A 678 -19.62 -21.93 11.54
N PRO A 679 -20.55 -21.08 12.02
CA PRO A 679 -20.37 -20.32 13.25
C PRO A 679 -20.11 -21.27 14.43
N THR A 680 -19.19 -20.91 15.34
CA THR A 680 -18.98 -21.71 16.57
C THR A 680 -20.25 -21.76 17.41
N HIS A 681 -20.98 -20.65 17.46
CA HIS A 681 -22.25 -20.48 18.17
C HIS A 681 -23.30 -19.88 17.20
N PRO A 682 -23.97 -20.69 16.36
CA PRO A 682 -24.87 -20.20 15.32
C PRO A 682 -26.12 -19.54 15.91
N GLU A 683 -26.70 -20.10 16.97
CA GLU A 683 -27.83 -19.53 17.68
C GLU A 683 -27.47 -18.18 18.32
N LEU A 684 -26.29 -18.07 18.93
CA LEU A 684 -25.80 -16.81 19.49
C LEU A 684 -25.60 -15.74 18.40
N LEU A 685 -25.06 -16.11 17.23
CA LEU A 685 -24.86 -15.18 16.12
C LEU A 685 -26.21 -14.61 15.62
N ASP A 686 -27.21 -15.47 15.45
CA ASP A 686 -28.55 -15.06 15.02
C ASP A 686 -29.26 -14.23 16.09
N TRP A 687 -29.13 -14.61 17.36
CA TRP A 687 -29.65 -13.84 18.50
C TRP A 687 -29.04 -12.45 18.58
N LEU A 688 -27.71 -12.33 18.49
CA LEU A 688 -27.01 -11.04 18.48
C LEU A 688 -27.42 -10.18 17.28
N ALA A 689 -27.57 -10.77 16.09
CA ALA A 689 -27.99 -10.06 14.89
C ALA A 689 -29.42 -9.51 15.03
N LEU A 690 -30.36 -10.30 15.56
CA LEU A 690 -31.74 -9.86 15.81
C LEU A 690 -31.80 -8.75 16.87
N ARG A 691 -31.17 -8.96 18.03
CA ARG A 691 -31.12 -7.95 19.11
C ARG A 691 -30.42 -6.66 18.68
N PHE A 692 -29.47 -6.71 17.73
CA PHE A 692 -28.85 -5.52 17.15
C PHE A 692 -29.83 -4.69 16.32
N VAL A 693 -30.58 -5.33 15.42
CA VAL A 693 -31.59 -4.68 14.58
C VAL A 693 -32.71 -4.09 15.45
N GLU A 694 -33.24 -4.86 16.40
CA GLU A 694 -34.27 -4.43 17.35
C GLU A 694 -33.78 -3.32 18.30
N GLY A 695 -32.50 -3.34 18.67
CA GLY A 695 -31.84 -2.30 19.43
C GLY A 695 -31.74 -0.95 18.70
N GLY A 696 -32.20 -0.88 17.45
CA GLY A 696 -32.12 0.29 16.58
C GLY A 696 -30.78 0.43 15.87
N TRP A 697 -30.13 -0.70 15.55
CA TRP A 697 -28.79 -0.75 14.93
C TRP A 697 -27.69 0.02 15.70
N SER A 698 -27.89 0.19 17.01
CA SER A 698 -26.99 0.90 17.93
C SER A 698 -25.77 0.04 18.26
N ILE A 699 -24.59 0.53 17.87
CA ILE A 699 -23.32 -0.17 18.08
C ILE A 699 -22.94 -0.09 19.58
N LYS A 700 -23.21 1.05 20.24
CA LYS A 700 -22.95 1.21 21.68
C LYS A 700 -23.78 0.27 22.54
N LYS A 701 -25.07 0.04 22.23
CA LYS A 701 -25.89 -0.94 22.95
C LYS A 701 -25.32 -2.36 22.80
N MET A 702 -24.81 -2.71 21.62
CA MET A 702 -24.21 -4.03 21.40
C MET A 702 -22.90 -4.20 22.19
N HIS A 703 -22.04 -3.18 22.27
CA HIS A 703 -20.89 -3.21 23.17
C HIS A 703 -21.30 -3.41 24.63
N LYS A 704 -22.29 -2.66 25.12
CA LYS A 704 -22.77 -2.80 26.49
C LYS A 704 -23.27 -4.23 26.76
N LEU A 705 -24.03 -4.81 25.84
CA LEU A 705 -24.53 -6.18 25.96
C LEU A 705 -23.40 -7.22 26.04
N ILE A 706 -22.33 -7.05 25.26
CA ILE A 706 -21.16 -7.94 25.30
C ILE A 706 -20.36 -7.77 26.61
N LEU A 707 -19.99 -6.53 26.97
CA LEU A 707 -19.12 -6.25 28.13
C LEU A 707 -19.78 -6.56 29.49
N THR A 708 -21.11 -6.51 29.56
CA THR A 708 -21.87 -6.87 30.77
C THR A 708 -22.13 -8.38 30.92
N SER A 709 -21.76 -9.19 29.93
CA SER A 709 -21.86 -10.66 30.01
C SER A 709 -20.80 -11.25 30.96
N ALA A 710 -21.13 -12.37 31.60
CA ALA A 710 -20.16 -13.14 32.38
C ALA A 710 -19.03 -13.70 31.51
N ALA A 711 -19.33 -14.06 30.24
CA ALA A 711 -18.37 -14.56 29.28
C ALA A 711 -17.22 -13.55 29.00
N TRP A 712 -17.53 -12.26 28.81
CA TRP A 712 -16.50 -11.21 28.66
C TRP A 712 -15.78 -10.92 29.98
N GLN A 713 -16.43 -11.08 31.14
CA GLN A 713 -15.83 -10.83 32.46
C GLN A 713 -14.90 -11.94 32.95
N GLN A 714 -14.73 -13.04 32.21
CA GLN A 714 -13.81 -14.12 32.58
C GLN A 714 -12.35 -13.63 32.68
N ARG A 715 -11.57 -14.24 33.58
CA ARG A 715 -10.10 -14.13 33.58
C ARG A 715 -9.50 -14.87 32.38
N SER A 716 -8.21 -14.63 32.12
CA SER A 716 -7.53 -15.08 30.89
C SER A 716 -6.48 -16.19 31.12
N ASP A 717 -6.55 -16.82 32.29
CA ASP A 717 -5.66 -17.92 32.70
C ASP A 717 -5.90 -19.21 31.93
N ASP A 718 -4.83 -19.93 31.63
CA ASP A 718 -4.90 -21.25 31.01
C ASP A 718 -5.28 -22.34 32.02
N VAL A 719 -6.26 -23.16 31.67
CA VAL A 719 -6.51 -24.47 32.29
C VAL A 719 -5.97 -25.53 31.34
N ALA A 720 -4.95 -26.29 31.74
CA ALA A 720 -4.22 -27.19 30.84
C ALA A 720 -5.14 -28.16 30.07
N ALA A 721 -6.05 -28.84 30.76
CA ALA A 721 -7.01 -29.77 30.16
C ALA A 721 -8.03 -29.10 29.21
N TYR A 722 -8.27 -27.79 29.34
CA TYR A 722 -9.14 -27.04 28.44
C TYR A 722 -8.37 -26.51 27.23
N LYS A 723 -7.11 -26.09 27.42
CA LYS A 723 -6.20 -25.72 26.34
C LYS A 723 -5.87 -26.89 25.41
N GLU A 724 -5.85 -28.12 25.91
CA GLU A 724 -5.68 -29.32 25.09
C GLU A 724 -6.93 -29.60 24.23
N LYS A 725 -8.14 -29.45 24.80
CA LYS A 725 -9.42 -29.67 24.12
C LYS A 725 -9.80 -28.56 23.13
N ASP A 726 -9.56 -27.31 23.51
CA ASP A 726 -9.92 -26.10 22.75
C ASP A 726 -8.78 -25.06 22.84
N PRO A 727 -7.64 -25.33 22.15
CA PRO A 727 -6.45 -24.48 22.19
C PRO A 727 -6.67 -23.07 21.64
N GLU A 728 -7.66 -22.91 20.77
CA GLU A 728 -8.01 -21.66 20.11
C GLU A 728 -9.17 -20.92 20.80
N ASN A 729 -9.63 -21.39 21.97
CA ASN A 729 -10.71 -20.79 22.77
C ASN A 729 -12.03 -20.59 21.97
N ARG A 730 -12.34 -21.51 21.04
CA ARG A 730 -13.55 -21.47 20.19
C ARG A 730 -14.85 -21.50 20.98
N LEU A 731 -14.84 -22.12 22.16
CA LEU A 731 -15.97 -22.25 23.07
C LEU A 731 -16.03 -21.14 24.13
N VAL A 732 -15.06 -20.22 24.12
CA VAL A 732 -15.01 -19.04 25.02
C VAL A 732 -15.03 -19.44 26.50
N TRP A 733 -14.21 -20.45 26.85
CA TRP A 733 -14.04 -20.95 28.22
C TRP A 733 -13.19 -20.02 29.11
N LYS A 734 -12.65 -18.94 28.53
CA LYS A 734 -11.94 -17.84 29.19
C LYS A 734 -11.98 -16.58 28.33
N CYS A 735 -11.52 -15.45 28.86
CA CYS A 735 -11.12 -14.33 28.01
C CYS A 735 -9.74 -14.61 27.36
N SER A 736 -9.52 -14.05 26.17
CA SER A 736 -8.25 -14.20 25.45
C SER A 736 -7.30 -13.07 25.85
N ARG A 737 -6.03 -13.37 26.16
CA ARG A 737 -5.01 -12.32 26.36
C ARG A 737 -4.75 -11.61 25.03
N GLN A 738 -5.02 -10.30 24.98
CA GLN A 738 -4.81 -9.48 23.78
C GLN A 738 -3.60 -8.56 23.96
N ARG A 739 -2.70 -8.53 22.97
CA ARG A 739 -1.62 -7.55 22.88
C ARG A 739 -2.19 -6.22 22.40
N LEU A 740 -1.68 -5.09 22.90
CA LEU A 740 -2.04 -3.78 22.37
C LEU A 740 -1.65 -3.67 20.89
N ASP A 741 -2.58 -3.22 20.06
CA ASP A 741 -2.30 -2.83 18.68
C ASP A 741 -1.42 -1.57 18.63
N PHE A 742 -0.90 -1.24 17.44
CA PHE A 742 -0.01 -0.10 17.24
C PHE A 742 -0.56 1.20 17.85
N GLU A 743 -1.84 1.48 17.63
CA GLU A 743 -2.51 2.69 18.10
C GLU A 743 -2.63 2.71 19.62
N ALA A 744 -3.15 1.64 20.23
CA ALA A 744 -3.28 1.57 21.69
C ALA A 744 -1.92 1.58 22.38
N MET A 745 -0.90 0.91 21.81
CA MET A 745 0.47 0.91 22.32
C MET A 745 1.08 2.32 22.29
N ARG A 746 1.11 2.97 21.11
CA ARG A 746 1.71 4.30 20.94
C ARG A 746 0.97 5.35 21.77
N ASP A 747 -0.36 5.32 21.78
CA ASP A 747 -1.17 6.25 22.56
C ASP A 747 -0.98 6.02 24.07
N SER A 748 -0.81 4.77 24.53
CA SER A 748 -0.47 4.47 25.93
C SER A 748 0.86 5.07 26.35
N VAL A 749 1.92 4.90 25.52
CA VAL A 749 3.25 5.48 25.80
C VAL A 749 3.18 7.02 25.91
N LEU A 750 2.42 7.68 25.03
CA LEU A 750 2.17 9.12 25.09
C LEU A 750 1.30 9.55 26.30
N ALA A 751 0.33 8.72 26.69
CA ALA A 751 -0.55 9.03 27.82
C ALA A 751 0.19 8.96 29.15
N VAL A 752 0.97 7.90 29.39
CA VAL A 752 1.73 7.75 30.64
C VAL A 752 2.87 8.75 30.75
N SER A 753 3.53 9.11 29.65
CA SER A 753 4.53 10.19 29.62
C SER A 753 3.94 11.60 29.78
N GLY A 754 2.61 11.74 29.77
CA GLY A 754 1.92 13.03 29.86
C GLY A 754 2.08 13.90 28.61
N GLN A 755 2.37 13.31 27.45
CA GLN A 755 2.60 14.01 26.18
C GLN A 755 1.45 13.89 25.18
N ILE A 756 0.43 13.07 25.43
CA ILE A 756 -0.66 12.83 24.48
C ILE A 756 -1.50 14.09 24.21
N ASP A 757 -1.68 14.41 22.93
CA ASP A 757 -2.63 15.42 22.47
C ASP A 757 -3.96 14.74 22.09
N LEU A 758 -5.02 15.12 22.83
CA LEU A 758 -6.38 14.62 22.69
C LEU A 758 -7.27 15.49 21.77
N THR A 759 -6.70 16.49 21.10
CA THR A 759 -7.39 17.31 20.09
C THR A 759 -8.00 16.42 19.01
N MET A 760 -9.30 16.58 18.76
CA MET A 760 -10.05 15.75 17.81
C MET A 760 -10.14 16.36 16.41
N GLY A 761 -10.18 15.51 15.40
CA GLY A 761 -10.43 15.88 14.01
C GLY A 761 -9.35 16.74 13.34
N GLY A 762 -9.70 17.35 12.21
CA GLY A 762 -8.80 18.22 11.43
C GLY A 762 -7.76 17.44 10.62
N ARG A 763 -6.78 18.12 10.03
CA ARG A 763 -5.81 17.46 9.15
C ARG A 763 -4.97 16.41 9.87
N SER A 764 -4.60 15.36 9.13
CA SER A 764 -3.67 14.32 9.57
C SER A 764 -2.26 14.89 9.74
N VAL A 765 -1.47 14.32 10.66
CA VAL A 765 -0.09 14.76 10.95
C VAL A 765 0.92 13.64 10.67
N GLU A 766 2.11 13.98 10.21
CA GLU A 766 3.17 12.99 9.98
C GLU A 766 3.62 12.31 11.28
N LEU A 767 4.04 11.05 11.23
CA LEU A 767 4.49 10.30 12.41
C LEU A 767 5.70 10.96 13.09
N SER A 768 6.66 11.43 12.29
CA SER A 768 7.77 12.27 12.71
C SER A 768 7.96 13.46 11.77
N GLU A 769 8.17 14.64 12.36
CA GLU A 769 8.68 15.80 11.64
C GLU A 769 10.21 15.78 11.72
N ASN A 770 10.84 15.49 10.58
CA ASN A 770 12.26 15.77 10.37
C ASN A 770 12.40 17.21 9.85
N PRO A 771 13.23 18.10 10.43
CA PRO A 771 13.35 19.49 9.96
C PRO A 771 13.69 19.64 8.46
N THR A 772 14.36 18.65 7.87
CA THR A 772 14.65 18.64 6.42
C THR A 772 13.45 18.24 5.55
N SER A 773 12.44 17.55 6.09
CA SER A 773 11.26 17.12 5.32
C SER A 773 10.38 18.30 4.92
N LYS A 774 10.34 19.38 5.71
CA LYS A 774 9.64 20.64 5.36
C LYS A 774 10.19 21.30 4.09
N LYS A 775 11.45 21.04 3.70
CA LYS A 775 12.01 21.43 2.38
C LYS A 775 11.81 20.35 1.31
N LYS A 776 11.86 19.05 1.64
CA LYS A 776 11.58 17.97 0.67
C LYS A 776 10.11 17.93 0.21
N MET A 777 9.16 18.41 1.01
CA MET A 777 7.72 18.43 0.64
C MET A 777 7.36 19.32 -0.56
N GLN A 778 8.31 20.12 -1.07
CA GLN A 778 8.17 20.92 -2.30
C GLN A 778 8.87 20.32 -3.53
N ALA A 779 9.56 19.19 -3.40
CA ALA A 779 10.32 18.58 -4.48
C ALA A 779 9.95 17.10 -4.67
N GLU A 780 9.32 16.79 -5.80
CA GLU A 780 9.13 15.42 -6.26
C GLU A 780 10.50 14.75 -6.48
N THR A 781 10.64 13.50 -6.02
CA THR A 781 11.60 12.43 -6.42
C THR A 781 12.27 11.74 -5.23
N ILE A 782 12.47 10.43 -5.41
CA ILE A 782 12.97 9.42 -4.47
C ILE A 782 14.41 9.74 -4.01
N ILE A 783 14.70 9.51 -2.72
CA ILE A 783 15.84 8.73 -2.19
C ILE A 783 15.85 8.80 -0.66
N ASN A 784 16.12 7.64 -0.03
CA ASN A 784 16.48 7.52 1.38
C ASN A 784 17.74 8.33 1.66
N THR A 785 17.57 9.54 2.21
CA THR A 785 18.66 10.23 2.90
C THR A 785 18.37 10.09 4.39
N VAL A 786 19.21 9.35 5.11
CA VAL A 786 19.16 9.33 6.57
C VAL A 786 19.49 10.74 7.03
N GLY A 787 18.48 11.48 7.47
CA GLY A 787 18.68 12.76 8.13
C GLY A 787 19.37 12.55 9.48
N ASP A 788 19.95 13.62 10.03
CA ASP A 788 20.48 13.60 11.38
C ASP A 788 19.38 13.16 12.37
N PRO A 789 19.51 11.99 13.05
CA PRO A 789 18.47 11.47 13.93
C PRO A 789 18.26 12.33 15.18
N THR A 790 19.14 13.29 15.46
CA THR A 790 19.12 14.08 16.70
C THR A 790 18.10 15.22 16.71
N GLN A 791 17.39 15.47 15.60
CA GLN A 791 16.37 16.52 15.49
C GLN A 791 14.98 16.04 15.02
N GLU A 792 14.70 14.73 14.98
CA GLU A 792 13.34 14.27 14.70
C GLU A 792 12.41 14.55 15.89
N THR A 793 11.27 15.18 15.61
CA THR A 793 10.20 15.38 16.61
C THR A 793 9.01 14.50 16.25
N TYR A 794 8.50 13.73 17.22
CA TYR A 794 7.38 12.81 16.96
C TYR A 794 6.03 13.50 17.20
N ALA A 795 5.04 13.17 16.38
CA ALA A 795 3.68 13.65 16.61
C ALA A 795 3.17 13.22 18.00
N LYS A 796 2.44 14.12 18.65
CA LYS A 796 1.84 13.90 19.99
C LYS A 796 0.36 13.55 19.94
N ARG A 797 -0.30 13.78 18.79
CA ARG A 797 -1.70 13.41 18.55
C ARG A 797 -1.90 11.89 18.66
N ARG A 798 -3.10 11.49 19.06
CA ARG A 798 -3.59 10.11 18.96
C ARG A 798 -3.32 9.50 17.60
N SER A 799 -3.00 8.20 17.59
CA SER A 799 -2.56 7.46 16.40
C SER A 799 -3.62 7.35 15.29
N VAL A 800 -4.88 7.64 15.59
CA VAL A 800 -5.96 7.75 14.58
C VAL A 800 -5.76 8.95 13.64
N TYR A 801 -5.08 10.02 14.09
CA TYR A 801 -4.83 11.25 13.32
C TYR A 801 -3.49 11.27 12.56
N LEU A 802 -2.75 10.16 12.55
CA LEU A 802 -1.52 10.07 11.78
C LEU A 802 -1.80 9.98 10.27
N PHE A 803 -0.94 10.60 9.47
CA PHE A 803 -0.99 10.58 8.02
C PHE A 803 -0.62 9.19 7.48
N ILE A 804 -1.41 8.71 6.51
CA ILE A 804 -1.28 7.38 5.92
C ILE A 804 -1.03 7.54 4.42
N ASP A 805 0.23 7.56 3.98
CA ASP A 805 0.57 7.36 2.56
C ASP A 805 0.45 5.88 2.20
N ARG A 806 -0.53 5.55 1.35
CA ARG A 806 -0.76 4.21 0.83
C ARG A 806 0.49 3.58 0.22
N GLN A 807 1.34 4.38 -0.43
CA GLN A 807 2.53 3.87 -1.12
C GLN A 807 3.75 3.70 -0.23
N ASN A 808 3.90 4.53 0.82
CA ASN A 808 5.12 4.66 1.60
C ASN A 808 4.82 4.51 3.09
N LEU A 809 4.11 3.44 3.46
CA LEU A 809 3.72 3.20 4.84
C LEU A 809 4.95 3.09 5.76
N PRO A 810 5.04 3.88 6.85
CA PRO A 810 6.19 3.89 7.75
C PRO A 810 6.60 2.48 8.21
N GLY A 811 7.91 2.25 8.36
CA GLY A 811 8.42 0.94 8.82
C GLY A 811 7.83 0.52 10.16
N THR A 812 7.60 1.47 11.07
CA THR A 812 6.96 1.25 12.37
C THR A 812 5.53 0.70 12.24
N PHE A 813 4.72 1.21 11.31
CA PHE A 813 3.34 0.73 11.12
C PHE A 813 3.36 -0.75 10.69
N ARG A 814 4.23 -1.09 9.74
CA ARG A 814 4.41 -2.47 9.27
C ARG A 814 4.97 -3.40 10.35
N ALA A 815 5.83 -2.90 11.24
CA ALA A 815 6.39 -3.69 12.36
C ALA A 815 5.35 -4.04 13.44
N PHE A 816 4.29 -3.24 13.59
CA PHE A 816 3.21 -3.43 14.57
C PHE A 816 1.87 -3.78 13.89
N ASP A 817 1.93 -4.56 12.81
CA ASP A 817 0.79 -5.20 12.15
C ASP A 817 -0.35 -4.26 11.71
N PHE A 818 -0.04 -3.00 11.37
CA PHE A 818 -1.02 -2.03 10.90
C PHE A 818 -1.71 -2.51 9.60
N ALA A 819 -3.02 -2.25 9.48
CA ALA A 819 -3.82 -2.69 8.34
C ALA A 819 -3.32 -2.11 7.00
N SER A 820 -3.39 -2.89 5.93
CA SER A 820 -2.93 -2.43 4.61
C SER A 820 -3.91 -1.41 4.03
N PRO A 821 -3.51 -0.16 3.75
CA PRO A 821 -4.38 0.82 3.11
C PRO A 821 -4.62 0.54 1.62
N ASP A 822 -3.95 -0.45 1.00
CA ASP A 822 -4.18 -0.82 -0.40
C ASP A 822 -5.46 -1.66 -0.60
N THR A 823 -5.99 -2.29 0.46
CA THR A 823 -7.04 -3.31 0.35
C THR A 823 -7.94 -3.36 1.59
N HIS A 824 -9.21 -3.74 1.41
CA HIS A 824 -10.12 -4.03 2.52
C HIS A 824 -9.49 -5.01 3.53
N SER A 825 -9.35 -4.56 4.79
CA SER A 825 -8.73 -5.34 5.88
C SER A 825 -9.76 -5.70 6.95
N PRO A 826 -10.33 -6.93 6.96
CA PRO A 826 -11.38 -7.32 7.92
C PRO A 826 -10.87 -7.64 9.32
N GLN A 827 -9.59 -8.01 9.42
CA GLN A 827 -8.85 -8.27 10.64
C GLN A 827 -7.37 -7.97 10.38
N ARG A 828 -6.63 -7.60 11.43
CA ARG A 828 -5.17 -7.51 11.36
C ARG A 828 -4.56 -8.86 11.69
N TYR A 829 -3.41 -9.17 11.10
CA TYR A 829 -2.57 -10.24 11.62
C TYR A 829 -2.00 -9.79 12.98
N SER A 830 -1.63 -10.71 13.86
CA SER A 830 -0.85 -10.37 15.06
C SER A 830 0.44 -11.16 15.02
N THR A 831 1.55 -10.45 14.82
CA THR A 831 2.89 -11.05 14.87
C THR A 831 3.58 -10.68 16.17
N THR A 832 4.34 -11.61 16.74
CA THR A 832 5.20 -11.37 17.89
C THR A 832 6.63 -11.64 17.44
N VAL A 833 7.35 -10.58 17.10
CA VAL A 833 8.67 -10.66 16.45
C VAL A 833 9.70 -9.83 17.21
N PRO A 834 10.99 -10.25 17.29
CA PRO A 834 12.01 -9.52 18.05
C PRO A 834 12.16 -8.05 17.66
N GLN A 835 11.88 -7.69 16.41
CA GLN A 835 11.93 -6.33 15.89
C GLN A 835 10.99 -5.36 16.65
N GLN A 836 9.86 -5.83 17.19
CA GLN A 836 8.94 -5.00 17.98
C GLN A 836 9.56 -4.63 19.34
N ALA A 837 10.17 -5.59 20.02
CA ALA A 837 10.89 -5.34 21.27
C ALA A 837 12.14 -4.46 21.03
N LEU A 838 12.91 -4.75 19.97
CA LEU A 838 14.05 -3.93 19.56
C LEU A 838 13.66 -2.50 19.20
N PHE A 839 12.48 -2.27 18.60
CA PHE A 839 11.95 -0.92 18.41
C PHE A 839 11.72 -0.22 19.75
N LEU A 840 11.03 -0.85 20.71
CA LEU A 840 10.78 -0.24 22.02
C LEU A 840 12.08 0.03 22.81
N MET A 841 13.11 -0.79 22.64
CA MET A 841 14.44 -0.61 23.25
C MET A 841 15.28 0.51 22.60
N ASN A 842 15.18 0.74 21.29
CA ASN A 842 16.13 1.58 20.54
C ASN A 842 15.50 2.80 19.85
N SER A 843 14.17 2.92 19.84
CA SER A 843 13.46 3.99 19.14
C SER A 843 13.70 5.35 19.82
N PRO A 844 14.09 6.41 19.06
CA PRO A 844 14.20 7.76 19.60
C PRO A 844 12.89 8.27 20.20
N PHE A 845 11.74 7.85 19.66
CA PHE A 845 10.42 8.13 20.23
C PHE A 845 10.31 7.62 21.67
N VAL A 846 10.63 6.36 21.93
CA VAL A 846 10.53 5.80 23.29
C VAL A 846 11.54 6.46 24.23
N THR A 847 12.75 6.73 23.76
CA THR A 847 13.79 7.52 24.46
C THR A 847 13.34 8.93 24.85
N GLU A 848 12.54 9.59 24.00
CA GLU A 848 11.90 10.86 24.34
C GLU A 848 10.85 10.66 25.44
N GLN A 849 9.95 9.68 25.27
CA GLN A 849 8.83 9.45 26.17
C GLN A 849 9.23 8.97 27.57
N VAL A 850 10.26 8.12 27.72
CA VAL A 850 10.79 7.77 29.06
C VAL A 850 11.38 8.99 29.76
N GLY A 851 12.04 9.89 29.02
CA GLY A 851 12.53 11.14 29.60
C GLY A 851 11.41 12.04 30.09
N SER A 852 10.34 12.18 29.30
CA SER A 852 9.17 12.96 29.68
C SER A 852 8.42 12.34 30.87
N LEU A 853 8.33 11.00 30.94
CA LEU A 853 7.80 10.25 32.08
C LEU A 853 8.62 10.50 33.37
N ILE A 854 9.95 10.50 33.30
CA ILE A 854 10.82 10.73 34.47
C ILE A 854 10.81 12.19 34.96
N ARG A 855 10.59 13.16 34.05
CA ARG A 855 10.40 14.60 34.32
C ARG A 855 8.95 14.99 34.66
N ARG A 856 8.03 14.02 34.79
CA ARG A 856 6.68 14.31 35.31
C ARG A 856 6.80 14.85 36.73
N PRO A 857 6.15 15.97 37.10
CA PRO A 857 6.28 16.55 38.44
C PRO A 857 5.99 15.57 39.57
N GLU A 858 5.03 14.66 39.38
CA GLU A 858 4.66 13.68 40.39
C GLU A 858 5.72 12.58 40.59
N VAL A 859 6.62 12.38 39.61
CA VAL A 859 7.74 11.40 39.62
C VAL A 859 9.05 12.08 40.01
N GLU A 860 9.34 13.26 39.48
CA GLU A 860 10.60 13.99 39.69
C GLU A 860 10.73 14.53 41.13
N THR A 861 9.62 14.89 41.77
CA THR A 861 9.61 15.33 43.18
C THR A 861 9.89 14.22 44.19
N GLN A 862 9.82 12.94 43.79
CA GLN A 862 10.07 11.79 44.68
C GLN A 862 11.58 11.59 44.89
N LYS A 863 12.06 12.00 46.06
CA LYS A 863 13.49 11.87 46.44
C LYS A 863 13.88 10.47 46.92
N ASP A 864 12.94 9.73 47.50
CA ASP A 864 13.16 8.35 47.92
C ASP A 864 12.99 7.39 46.72
N VAL A 865 13.87 6.39 46.66
CA VAL A 865 13.89 5.39 45.58
C VAL A 865 12.61 4.56 45.57
N GLU A 866 12.14 4.12 46.74
CA GLU A 866 10.94 3.31 46.82
C GLU A 866 9.67 4.10 46.49
N ALA A 867 9.51 5.32 47.02
CA ALA A 867 8.42 6.22 46.67
C ALA A 867 8.37 6.49 45.15
N ARG A 868 9.52 6.72 44.52
CA ARG A 868 9.60 6.96 43.07
C ARG A 868 9.27 5.71 42.25
N VAL A 869 9.73 4.53 42.64
CA VAL A 869 9.34 3.25 42.02
C VAL A 869 7.82 3.01 42.16
N ARG A 870 7.26 3.17 43.37
CA ARG A 870 5.81 3.02 43.62
C ARG A 870 5.00 3.99 42.76
N LYS A 871 5.46 5.23 42.56
CA LYS A 871 4.78 6.22 41.69
C LYS A 871 4.86 5.88 40.20
N LEU A 872 5.98 5.32 39.72
CA LEU A 872 6.08 4.82 38.33
C LEU A 872 5.09 3.67 38.08
N TYR A 873 4.98 2.71 39.00
CA TYR A 873 3.98 1.63 38.90
C TYR A 873 2.55 2.16 38.92
N ARG A 874 2.25 3.15 39.76
CA ARG A 874 0.94 3.82 39.74
C ARG A 874 0.64 4.47 38.40
N ILE A 875 1.60 5.11 37.74
CA ILE A 875 1.39 5.76 36.43
C ILE A 875 1.30 4.75 35.28
N LEU A 876 2.13 3.70 35.27
CA LEU A 876 2.23 2.74 34.17
C LEU A 876 1.19 1.62 34.22
N PHE A 877 0.87 1.15 35.42
CA PHE A 877 0.04 -0.03 35.66
C PHE A 877 -1.20 0.26 36.51
N GLY A 878 -1.32 1.46 37.11
CA GLY A 878 -2.44 1.81 37.97
C GLY A 878 -2.52 1.03 39.28
N ARG A 879 -1.40 0.46 39.73
CA ARG A 879 -1.28 -0.28 41.00
C ARG A 879 0.03 0.03 41.72
N ALA A 880 0.18 -0.46 42.95
CA ALA A 880 1.48 -0.55 43.59
C ALA A 880 2.29 -1.74 43.01
N PRO A 881 3.63 -1.70 43.05
CA PRO A 881 4.45 -2.89 42.85
C PRO A 881 4.18 -3.90 43.97
N ALA A 882 4.28 -5.18 43.65
CA ALA A 882 4.43 -6.25 44.64
C ALA A 882 5.80 -6.13 45.34
N ASP A 883 5.97 -6.80 46.48
CA ASP A 883 7.18 -6.66 47.30
C ASP A 883 8.44 -7.19 46.60
N ASP A 884 8.31 -8.23 45.77
CA ASP A 884 9.37 -8.79 44.93
C ASP A 884 9.71 -7.88 43.75
N GLU A 885 8.71 -7.37 43.03
CA GLU A 885 8.88 -6.38 41.96
C GLU A 885 9.60 -5.12 42.46
N LEU A 886 9.22 -4.65 43.66
CA LEU A 886 9.85 -3.51 44.31
C LEU A 886 11.29 -3.82 44.73
N ALA A 887 11.56 -5.00 45.28
CA ALA A 887 12.91 -5.41 45.64
C ALA A 887 13.82 -5.53 44.41
N ILE A 888 13.31 -6.09 43.30
CA ILE A 888 13.99 -6.16 42.01
C ILE A 888 14.28 -4.74 41.48
N GLY A 889 13.29 -3.85 41.51
CA GLY A 889 13.44 -2.46 41.07
C GLY A 889 14.49 -1.69 41.87
N LYS A 890 14.45 -1.77 43.20
CA LYS A 890 15.44 -1.14 44.10
C LYS A 890 16.84 -1.69 43.84
N LYS A 891 17.00 -3.01 43.66
CA LYS A 891 18.29 -3.65 43.33
C LYS A 891 18.83 -3.21 41.97
N TYR A 892 17.99 -3.13 40.94
CA TYR A 892 18.38 -2.65 39.62
C TYR A 892 18.88 -1.19 39.68
N LEU A 893 18.08 -0.31 40.29
CA LEU A 893 18.42 1.11 40.41
C LEU A 893 19.67 1.33 41.26
N GLN A 894 19.91 0.55 42.31
CA GLN A 894 21.14 0.63 43.09
C GLN A 894 22.38 0.35 42.22
N VAL A 895 22.35 -0.68 41.37
CA VAL A 895 23.46 -1.01 40.46
C VAL A 895 23.66 0.08 39.41
N GLU A 896 22.58 0.59 38.81
CA GLU A 896 22.68 1.56 37.72
C GLU A 896 23.03 2.99 38.18
N LEU A 897 22.56 3.42 39.36
CA LEU A 897 22.96 4.69 39.95
C LEU A 897 24.44 4.71 40.38
N LEU A 898 25.01 3.54 40.76
CA LEU A 898 26.45 3.40 40.98
C LEU A 898 27.26 3.45 39.67
N ARG A 899 26.69 2.96 38.56
CA ARG A 899 27.30 3.02 37.22
C ARG A 899 27.27 4.43 36.62
N GLU A 900 26.35 5.27 37.05
CA GLU A 900 26.22 6.68 36.63
C GLU A 900 27.10 7.67 37.43
N GLY A 901 28.13 7.15 38.10
CA GLY A 901 29.26 7.96 38.54
C GLY A 901 29.87 8.79 37.39
N PRO A 902 30.59 9.88 37.71
CA PRO A 902 30.96 10.91 36.74
C PRO A 902 31.64 10.34 35.50
N VAL A 903 30.96 10.47 34.36
CA VAL A 903 31.48 10.10 33.04
C VAL A 903 32.82 10.80 32.84
N ALA A 904 33.89 10.03 32.64
CA ALA A 904 35.22 10.58 32.41
C ALA A 904 35.24 11.34 31.07
N SER A 905 35.00 12.65 31.13
CA SER A 905 35.02 13.58 30.00
C SER A 905 36.46 13.92 29.58
N GLY A 906 37.30 12.90 29.40
CA GLY A 906 38.66 13.03 28.89
C GLY A 906 38.69 13.07 27.36
N PRO A 907 39.62 13.81 26.74
CA PRO A 907 39.90 13.68 25.32
C PRO A 907 40.37 12.24 24.99
N SER A 908 40.15 11.81 23.76
CA SER A 908 40.65 10.51 23.30
C SER A 908 42.18 10.48 23.33
N VAL A 909 42.77 9.43 23.90
CA VAL A 909 44.22 9.17 23.78
C VAL A 909 44.64 8.85 22.35
N TRP A 910 43.70 8.49 21.48
CA TRP A 910 43.92 8.24 20.05
C TRP A 910 43.58 9.44 19.18
N GLN A 911 44.47 9.78 18.25
CA GLN A 911 44.28 10.73 17.14
C GLN A 911 44.56 10.05 15.79
N TYR A 912 43.91 10.53 14.72
CA TYR A 912 43.97 9.94 13.39
C TYR A 912 44.30 11.03 12.37
N GLY A 913 45.36 10.85 11.59
CA GLY A 913 45.95 11.92 10.80
C GLY A 913 46.84 11.45 9.67
N THR A 914 47.47 12.41 9.01
CA THR A 914 48.67 12.20 8.18
C THR A 914 49.87 12.85 8.84
N GLY A 915 51.07 12.35 8.54
CA GLY A 915 52.32 12.95 8.99
C GLY A 915 53.47 12.56 8.08
N LYS A 916 54.48 13.44 7.95
CA LYS A 916 55.67 13.12 7.15
C LYS A 916 56.65 12.36 8.03
N TYR A 917 57.14 11.22 7.56
CA TYR A 917 58.26 10.55 8.22
C TYR A 917 59.59 11.20 7.80
N ASP A 918 60.39 11.62 8.77
CA ASP A 918 61.75 12.13 8.56
C ASP A 918 62.76 11.01 8.83
N GLU A 919 63.37 10.50 7.75
CA GLU A 919 64.36 9.41 7.79
C GLU A 919 65.64 9.79 8.56
N SER A 920 65.97 11.09 8.67
CA SER A 920 67.18 11.56 9.37
C SER A 920 66.96 11.69 10.87
N ALA A 921 65.78 12.18 11.27
CA ALA A 921 65.38 12.30 12.67
C ALA A 921 64.75 11.00 13.22
N LYS A 922 64.43 10.04 12.34
CA LYS A 922 63.66 8.81 12.59
C LYS A 922 62.33 9.06 13.29
N ARG A 923 61.60 10.10 12.87
CA ARG A 923 60.42 10.63 13.58
C ARG A 923 59.32 11.09 12.62
N VAL A 924 58.07 11.13 13.11
CA VAL A 924 56.96 11.78 12.41
C VAL A 924 57.01 13.28 12.68
N VAL A 925 57.09 14.08 11.62
CA VAL A 925 56.98 15.54 11.64
C VAL A 925 55.67 15.98 10.96
N ASP A 926 55.22 17.20 11.27
CA ASP A 926 54.02 17.82 10.67
C ASP A 926 52.72 16.99 10.74
N PHE A 927 52.53 16.21 11.81
CA PHE A 927 51.27 15.46 12.03
C PHE A 927 50.05 16.39 12.02
N LYS A 928 49.08 16.07 11.16
CA LYS A 928 47.81 16.80 10.97
C LYS A 928 46.66 15.82 11.07
N ALA A 929 45.72 16.09 11.97
CA ALA A 929 44.50 15.29 12.09
C ALA A 929 43.67 15.35 10.79
N LEU A 930 43.06 14.23 10.40
CA LEU A 930 42.17 14.19 9.24
C LEU A 930 40.89 14.99 9.54
N PRO A 931 40.40 15.84 8.63
CA PRO A 931 39.36 16.82 8.96
C PRO A 931 37.92 16.26 8.89
N HIS A 932 37.72 15.05 8.35
CA HIS A 932 36.39 14.49 8.13
C HIS A 932 36.25 13.06 8.69
N PHE A 933 35.14 12.82 9.39
CA PHE A 933 34.76 11.50 9.91
C PHE A 933 33.39 11.10 9.35
N THR A 934 33.31 9.93 8.71
CA THR A 934 32.11 9.45 8.00
C THR A 934 31.13 8.68 8.88
N GLY A 935 31.47 8.43 10.15
CA GLY A 935 30.80 7.44 11.00
C GLY A 935 31.56 6.12 11.09
N MET A 936 32.39 5.78 10.09
CA MET A 936 33.16 4.53 10.02
C MET A 936 34.65 4.73 9.71
N ALA A 937 35.04 5.87 9.12
CA ALA A 937 36.42 6.19 8.76
C ALA A 937 36.74 7.66 8.99
N TRP A 938 38.01 7.95 9.29
CA TRP A 938 38.63 9.27 9.18
C TRP A 938 39.26 9.41 7.79
N GLN A 939 39.02 10.52 7.09
CA GLN A 939 39.49 10.75 5.73
C GLN A 939 39.60 12.24 5.40
N GLY A 940 40.14 12.58 4.22
CA GLY A 940 40.44 13.95 3.83
C GLY A 940 39.25 14.89 3.63
N GLY A 941 38.08 14.37 3.26
CA GLY A 941 36.88 15.16 2.98
C GLY A 941 35.61 14.30 2.84
N ALA A 942 34.47 14.91 2.54
CA ALA A 942 33.18 14.21 2.42
C ALA A 942 33.06 13.30 1.17
N LYS A 943 34.08 13.30 0.30
CA LYS A 943 34.25 12.40 -0.84
C LYS A 943 35.64 11.79 -0.76
N LEU A 944 35.77 10.57 -1.29
CA LEU A 944 37.05 9.87 -1.45
C LEU A 944 37.23 9.58 -2.96
N PRO A 945 38.39 9.89 -3.57
CA PRO A 945 39.53 10.60 -2.98
C PRO A 945 39.17 12.07 -2.65
N ASP A 946 39.82 12.63 -1.65
CA ASP A 946 39.77 14.07 -1.38
C ASP A 946 40.66 14.83 -2.38
N ALA A 947 40.25 16.04 -2.74
CA ALA A 947 40.94 16.86 -3.74
C ALA A 947 42.33 17.36 -3.31
N LYS A 948 42.70 17.25 -2.03
CA LYS A 948 44.01 17.65 -1.49
C LYS A 948 44.74 16.51 -0.79
N LEU A 949 44.02 15.64 -0.10
CA LEU A 949 44.58 14.55 0.71
C LEU A 949 44.48 13.17 0.03
N GLY A 950 43.86 13.08 -1.15
CA GLY A 950 43.84 11.87 -1.97
C GLY A 950 43.05 10.72 -1.34
N TRP A 951 43.58 9.52 -1.47
CA TRP A 951 42.95 8.27 -1.03
C TRP A 951 43.09 7.95 0.46
N VAL A 952 43.77 8.79 1.24
CA VAL A 952 44.06 8.49 2.64
C VAL A 952 42.81 8.32 3.48
N LEU A 953 42.74 7.18 4.18
CA LEU A 953 41.68 6.89 5.14
C LEU A 953 42.20 6.00 6.26
N LEU A 954 41.60 6.12 7.44
CA LEU A 954 41.79 5.23 8.58
C LEU A 954 40.42 4.73 9.04
N THR A 955 40.28 3.42 9.25
CA THR A 955 39.08 2.77 9.82
C THR A 955 39.38 2.25 11.23
N ALA A 956 38.46 1.54 11.88
CA ALA A 956 38.77 0.83 13.12
C ALA A 956 39.93 -0.17 12.93
N GLU A 957 39.90 -0.96 11.86
CA GLU A 957 40.77 -2.13 11.68
C GLU A 957 42.01 -1.87 10.81
N GLY A 958 42.00 -0.82 9.97
CA GLY A 958 43.08 -0.59 9.01
C GLY A 958 43.00 0.79 8.36
N GLY A 959 43.24 0.85 7.05
CA GLY A 959 43.18 2.08 6.29
C GLY A 959 43.74 1.96 4.88
N HIS A 960 44.08 3.12 4.32
CA HIS A 960 44.76 3.26 3.04
C HIS A 960 45.85 4.34 3.24
N PRO A 961 47.10 4.11 2.80
CA PRO A 961 48.14 5.14 2.88
C PRO A 961 47.75 6.34 2.02
N ALA A 962 48.34 7.50 2.30
CA ALA A 962 48.28 8.62 1.37
C ALA A 962 49.37 8.48 0.31
N ALA A 963 49.22 9.22 -0.79
CA ALA A 963 50.32 9.48 -1.72
C ALA A 963 51.54 10.03 -0.97
N ALA A 964 52.75 9.71 -1.44
CA ALA A 964 54.00 10.17 -0.83
C ALA A 964 54.12 11.70 -0.67
N THR A 965 53.37 12.48 -1.48
CA THR A 965 53.27 13.96 -1.39
C THR A 965 52.43 14.47 -0.22
N VAL A 966 51.53 13.64 0.33
CA VAL A 966 50.62 13.96 1.44
C VAL A 966 51.20 13.48 2.79
N GLY A 967 52.05 12.45 2.76
CA GLY A 967 52.68 11.84 3.95
C GLY A 967 52.08 10.48 4.31
N ALA A 968 52.61 9.85 5.34
CA ALA A 968 52.09 8.57 5.84
C ALA A 968 50.72 8.74 6.51
N ALA A 969 49.90 7.68 6.48
CA ALA A 969 48.73 7.57 7.36
C ALA A 969 49.22 7.27 8.80
N VAL A 970 48.72 8.00 9.79
CA VAL A 970 49.21 7.91 11.18
C VAL A 970 48.06 7.73 12.16
N ARG A 971 48.09 6.66 12.95
CA ARG A 971 47.37 6.59 14.22
C ARG A 971 48.33 6.99 15.33
N ARG A 972 47.99 8.02 16.09
CA ARG A 972 48.79 8.54 17.21
C ARG A 972 48.12 8.18 18.52
N TRP A 973 48.83 7.50 19.41
CA TRP A 973 48.42 7.30 20.81
C TRP A 973 49.22 8.23 21.72
N THR A 974 48.57 8.90 22.67
CA THR A 974 49.21 9.75 23.67
C THR A 974 49.13 9.11 25.05
N ALA A 975 50.28 8.92 25.70
CA ALA A 975 50.39 8.31 27.02
C ALA A 975 49.63 9.12 28.09
N PRO A 976 48.62 8.53 28.76
CA PRO A 976 47.84 9.27 29.76
C PRO A 976 48.56 9.43 31.11
N HIS A 977 49.53 8.54 31.38
CA HIS A 977 50.27 8.38 32.63
C HIS A 977 51.72 7.96 32.32
N ASP A 978 52.62 8.06 33.31
CA ASP A 978 53.98 7.50 33.23
C ASP A 978 53.94 5.97 33.40
N GLY A 979 54.83 5.24 32.73
CA GLY A 979 55.00 3.79 32.92
C GLY A 979 55.64 3.08 31.72
N ALA A 980 55.63 1.75 31.78
CA ALA A 980 56.08 0.91 30.68
C ALA A 980 54.88 0.23 30.01
N ILE A 981 54.85 0.24 28.68
CA ILE A 981 53.80 -0.36 27.86
C ILE A 981 54.35 -1.48 26.97
N SER A 982 53.47 -2.38 26.54
CA SER A 982 53.71 -3.35 25.46
C SER A 982 52.75 -3.07 24.31
N VAL A 983 53.12 -3.47 23.10
CA VAL A 983 52.34 -3.26 21.88
C VAL A 983 52.24 -4.57 21.12
N SER A 984 51.06 -4.88 20.60
CA SER A 984 50.81 -6.08 19.79
C SER A 984 49.83 -5.76 18.65
N GLY A 985 49.95 -6.45 17.53
CA GLY A 985 49.10 -6.27 16.36
C GLY A 985 49.57 -7.11 15.18
N ILE A 986 48.79 -7.12 14.11
CA ILE A 986 49.14 -7.76 12.84
C ILE A 986 48.99 -6.70 11.75
N LEU A 987 50.05 -6.48 10.98
CA LEU A 987 50.03 -5.69 9.76
C LEU A 987 49.71 -6.63 8.59
N GLY A 988 48.57 -6.43 7.93
CA GLY A 988 48.16 -7.20 6.76
C GLY A 988 48.03 -6.31 5.53
N HIS A 989 48.49 -6.81 4.38
CA HIS A 989 48.19 -6.26 3.06
C HIS A 989 47.93 -7.42 2.11
N HIS A 990 46.71 -7.53 1.58
CA HIS A 990 46.25 -8.74 0.86
C HIS A 990 45.96 -8.52 -0.62
N GLN A 991 46.19 -7.31 -1.14
CA GLN A 991 46.08 -7.04 -2.58
C GLN A 991 47.34 -7.50 -3.30
N LYS A 992 47.16 -8.08 -4.49
CA LYS A 992 48.26 -8.54 -5.37
C LYS A 992 48.72 -7.49 -6.38
N ASP A 993 47.89 -6.48 -6.60
CA ASP A 993 48.05 -5.48 -7.66
C ASP A 993 48.63 -4.14 -7.14
N GLY A 994 48.98 -4.07 -5.85
CA GLY A 994 49.72 -2.96 -5.23
C GLY A 994 51.19 -3.32 -5.00
N ASP A 995 51.99 -2.39 -4.47
CA ASP A 995 53.40 -2.67 -4.10
C ASP A 995 53.58 -2.98 -2.60
N GLY A 996 52.51 -2.81 -1.82
CA GLY A 996 52.40 -3.17 -0.42
C GLY A 996 52.91 -2.09 0.51
N VAL A 997 52.41 -2.11 1.74
CA VAL A 997 52.69 -1.06 2.71
C VAL A 997 53.97 -1.32 3.52
N ARG A 998 54.56 -0.22 3.96
CA ARG A 998 55.53 -0.17 5.06
C ARG A 998 54.82 0.34 6.32
N ALA A 999 55.12 -0.26 7.46
CA ALA A 999 54.63 0.20 8.75
C ALA A 999 55.79 0.49 9.71
N ARG A 1000 55.65 1.50 10.56
CA ARG A 1000 56.63 1.83 11.63
C ARG A 1000 55.92 2.13 12.94
N ILE A 1001 56.52 1.73 14.06
CA ILE A 1001 56.17 2.24 15.39
C ILE A 1001 57.24 3.26 15.80
N VAL A 1002 56.81 4.48 16.10
CA VAL A 1002 57.69 5.64 16.37
C VAL A 1002 57.33 6.27 17.72
N SER A 1003 58.32 6.42 18.59
CA SER A 1003 58.22 7.07 19.91
C SER A 1003 58.58 8.55 19.83
N SER A 1004 57.84 9.41 20.53
CA SER A 1004 58.22 10.82 20.78
C SER A 1004 59.52 10.94 21.57
N GLN A 1005 59.87 9.95 22.38
CA GLN A 1005 61.12 9.95 23.13
C GLN A 1005 62.28 9.41 22.28
N ASP A 1006 62.12 8.22 21.69
CA ASP A 1006 63.27 7.44 21.18
C ASP A 1006 63.34 7.33 19.64
N GLY A 1007 62.33 7.82 18.90
CA GLY A 1007 62.24 7.69 17.44
C GLY A 1007 61.67 6.35 16.98
N GLU A 1008 61.99 5.91 15.75
CA GLU A 1008 61.56 4.61 15.23
C GLU A 1008 62.09 3.46 16.09
N LEU A 1009 61.16 2.72 16.68
CA LEU A 1009 61.44 1.55 17.53
C LEU A 1009 61.53 0.26 16.71
N ALA A 1010 60.68 0.15 15.68
CA ALA A 1010 60.61 -1.00 14.79
C ALA A 1010 59.82 -0.67 13.51
N SER A 1011 60.12 -1.40 12.43
CA SER A 1011 59.44 -1.29 11.14
C SER A 1011 59.26 -2.64 10.45
N TRP A 1012 58.20 -2.72 9.64
CA TRP A 1012 57.75 -3.92 8.93
C TRP A 1012 57.31 -3.56 7.51
N THR A 1013 57.24 -4.56 6.62
CA THR A 1013 56.60 -4.43 5.31
C THR A 1013 55.63 -5.59 5.10
N ALA A 1014 54.52 -5.33 4.42
CA ALA A 1014 53.53 -6.33 4.05
C ALA A 1014 53.11 -6.13 2.59
N HIS A 1015 53.27 -7.18 1.77
CA HIS A 1015 52.75 -7.25 0.41
C HIS A 1015 52.23 -8.67 0.16
N ASN A 1016 50.92 -8.82 -0.04
CA ASN A 1016 50.21 -10.10 -0.15
C ASN A 1016 50.58 -11.08 0.99
N THR A 1017 50.70 -10.56 2.22
CA THR A 1017 51.10 -11.29 3.44
C THR A 1017 50.67 -10.52 4.70
N ASP A 1018 50.73 -11.21 5.84
CA ASP A 1018 50.68 -10.62 7.18
C ASP A 1018 52.07 -10.55 7.82
N ALA A 1019 52.25 -9.65 8.79
CA ALA A 1019 53.43 -9.53 9.65
C ALA A 1019 53.01 -9.23 11.10
N GLU A 1020 53.53 -9.99 12.09
CA GLU A 1020 53.28 -9.74 13.51
C GLU A 1020 54.08 -8.50 13.98
N THR A 1021 53.37 -7.48 14.48
CA THR A 1021 53.96 -6.24 15.00
C THR A 1021 53.92 -6.27 16.52
N LYS A 1022 55.03 -6.60 17.18
CA LYS A 1022 55.07 -6.83 18.63
C LYS A 1022 56.27 -6.19 19.30
N MET A 1023 56.01 -5.46 20.39
CA MET A 1023 57.00 -4.84 21.27
C MET A 1023 56.66 -5.23 22.71
N SER A 1024 57.58 -5.88 23.42
CA SER A 1024 57.33 -6.38 24.78
C SER A 1024 57.40 -5.29 25.86
N ARG A 1025 58.19 -4.22 25.64
CA ARG A 1025 58.35 -3.11 26.56
C ARG A 1025 58.79 -1.83 25.84
N ILE A 1026 58.14 -0.72 26.14
CA ILE A 1026 58.46 0.65 25.73
C ILE A 1026 58.23 1.53 26.96
N GLU A 1027 59.21 2.33 27.37
CA GLU A 1027 59.03 3.31 28.45
C GLU A 1027 58.34 4.56 27.90
N VAL A 1028 57.36 5.11 28.63
CA VAL A 1028 56.64 6.33 28.25
C VAL A 1028 56.39 7.23 29.46
N LYS A 1029 56.44 8.55 29.25
CA LYS A 1029 55.97 9.55 30.21
C LYS A 1029 54.62 10.08 29.75
N LYS A 1030 53.84 10.60 30.69
CA LYS A 1030 52.57 11.26 30.40
C LYS A 1030 52.75 12.37 29.36
N GLY A 1031 52.05 12.25 28.24
CA GLY A 1031 52.11 13.16 27.10
C GLY A 1031 53.01 12.70 25.96
N ASP A 1032 53.82 11.65 26.14
CA ASP A 1032 54.55 11.02 25.03
C ASP A 1032 53.60 10.41 24.00
N THR A 1033 54.02 10.37 22.75
CA THR A 1033 53.24 9.80 21.63
C THR A 1033 53.89 8.56 21.06
N ILE A 1034 53.09 7.52 20.86
CA ILE A 1034 53.44 6.36 20.03
C ILE A 1034 52.65 6.47 18.73
N ASP A 1035 53.37 6.69 17.63
CA ASP A 1035 52.81 6.80 16.28
C ASP A 1035 52.92 5.47 15.54
N PHE A 1036 51.79 5.01 15.02
CA PHE A 1036 51.65 3.89 14.11
C PHE A 1036 51.53 4.45 12.70
N VAL A 1037 52.65 4.41 11.99
CA VAL A 1037 52.88 5.09 10.71
C VAL A 1037 52.76 4.07 9.60
N VAL A 1038 51.97 4.36 8.56
CA VAL A 1038 51.84 3.50 7.36
C VAL A 1038 51.99 4.32 6.08
N ASP A 1039 52.96 3.92 5.25
CA ASP A 1039 53.35 4.54 3.99
C ASP A 1039 53.40 3.50 2.86
N CYS A 1040 53.08 3.93 1.62
CA CYS A 1040 53.26 3.13 0.41
C CYS A 1040 54.75 2.86 0.14
N ARG A 1041 55.09 1.78 -0.56
CA ARG A 1041 56.51 1.47 -0.89
C ARG A 1041 56.93 2.08 -2.23
N GLY A 1042 56.00 2.32 -3.16
CA GLY A 1042 56.19 3.08 -4.39
C GLY A 1042 55.06 4.10 -4.60
N ASP A 1043 53.85 3.65 -4.91
CA ASP A 1043 52.65 4.49 -5.02
C ASP A 1043 51.45 3.93 -4.23
N GLU A 1044 50.39 4.72 -4.03
CA GLU A 1044 49.27 4.31 -3.17
C GLU A 1044 48.25 3.38 -3.84
N ASN A 1045 48.38 3.00 -5.11
CA ASN A 1045 47.33 2.25 -5.80
C ASN A 1045 47.20 0.82 -5.25
N SER A 1046 45.96 0.44 -4.93
CA SER A 1046 45.60 -0.87 -4.35
C SER A 1046 46.19 -1.16 -2.96
N ASP A 1047 46.82 -0.19 -2.30
CA ASP A 1047 47.64 -0.39 -1.09
C ASP A 1047 46.85 -0.36 0.24
N SER A 1048 45.60 -0.84 0.23
CA SER A 1048 44.77 -0.93 1.44
C SER A 1048 45.37 -1.92 2.47
N PHE A 1049 45.43 -1.51 3.72
CA PHE A 1049 46.05 -2.28 4.81
C PHE A 1049 45.11 -2.55 5.98
N VAL A 1050 45.42 -3.60 6.73
CA VAL A 1050 44.84 -3.92 8.05
C VAL A 1050 45.94 -3.73 9.08
N TRP A 1051 45.72 -2.87 10.08
CA TRP A 1051 46.62 -2.73 11.23
C TRP A 1051 45.88 -2.06 12.41
N ALA A 1052 45.51 -2.89 13.39
CA ALA A 1052 44.82 -2.48 14.61
C ALA A 1052 45.67 -2.81 15.84
N PRO A 1053 46.63 -1.95 16.21
CA PRO A 1053 47.49 -2.19 17.36
C PRO A 1053 46.73 -2.11 18.69
N VAL A 1054 47.14 -2.96 19.63
CA VAL A 1054 46.69 -2.99 21.03
C VAL A 1054 47.88 -2.71 21.92
N ILE A 1055 47.75 -1.67 22.75
CA ILE A 1055 48.74 -1.24 23.74
C ILE A 1055 48.28 -1.72 25.11
N ARG A 1056 49.18 -2.28 25.92
CA ARG A 1056 48.90 -2.69 27.30
C ARG A 1056 49.92 -2.12 28.26
N LEU A 1057 49.45 -1.59 29.39
CA LEU A 1057 50.31 -1.18 30.50
C LEU A 1057 50.95 -2.41 31.15
N VAL A 1058 52.28 -2.42 31.22
CA VAL A 1058 53.11 -3.49 31.80
C VAL A 1058 53.55 -3.12 33.21
N GLU A 1059 53.84 -1.83 33.45
CA GLU A 1059 54.31 -1.32 34.75
C GLU A 1059 53.93 0.15 34.92
N ALA A 1060 53.63 0.58 36.14
CA ALA A 1060 53.28 1.97 36.47
C ALA A 1060 53.96 2.42 37.78
N PRO A 1061 54.46 3.66 37.89
CA PRO A 1061 55.04 4.16 39.13
C PRO A 1061 54.00 4.23 40.25
N GLY A 1062 54.16 3.38 41.28
CA GLY A 1062 53.50 3.54 42.57
C GLY A 1062 52.06 3.04 42.72
N ASN A 1063 51.60 2.06 41.92
CA ASN A 1063 50.26 1.48 42.11
C ASN A 1063 50.29 -0.03 42.40
N ALA A 1064 49.78 -0.42 43.58
CA ALA A 1064 49.69 -1.80 44.05
C ALA A 1064 48.32 -2.48 43.76
N ALA A 1065 47.46 -1.86 42.94
CA ALA A 1065 46.18 -2.41 42.51
C ALA A 1065 46.25 -2.85 41.04
N GLY A 1066 46.34 -4.17 40.81
CA GLY A 1066 46.57 -4.79 39.50
C GLY A 1066 45.39 -4.74 38.52
N GLY A 1067 45.01 -3.55 38.06
CA GLY A 1067 44.13 -3.37 36.89
C GLY A 1067 44.94 -3.38 35.60
N VAL A 1068 44.68 -4.33 34.69
CA VAL A 1068 45.28 -4.33 33.35
C VAL A 1068 44.66 -3.19 32.53
N GLN A 1069 45.41 -2.11 32.32
CA GLN A 1069 45.01 -1.06 31.38
C GLN A 1069 45.40 -1.46 29.96
N GLU A 1070 44.43 -1.41 29.05
CA GLU A 1070 44.57 -1.70 27.63
C GLU A 1070 43.98 -0.55 26.81
N TRP A 1071 44.67 -0.17 25.74
CA TRP A 1071 44.19 0.76 24.72
C TRP A 1071 44.20 0.07 23.36
N SER A 1072 43.04 -0.05 22.73
CA SER A 1072 42.86 -0.79 21.48
C SER A 1072 42.48 0.16 20.35
N ALA A 1073 43.34 0.26 19.33
CA ALA A 1073 43.15 1.19 18.22
C ALA A 1073 41.88 0.92 17.40
N ALA A 1074 41.31 -0.29 17.48
CA ALA A 1074 40.04 -0.65 16.87
C ALA A 1074 38.85 -0.43 17.83
N ALA A 1075 38.94 -0.89 19.08
CA ALA A 1075 37.80 -0.81 20.02
C ALA A 1075 37.53 0.64 20.49
N GLU A 1076 38.55 1.50 20.51
CA GLU A 1076 38.43 2.92 20.84
C GLU A 1076 38.28 3.83 19.60
N PHE A 1077 38.17 3.26 18.40
CA PHE A 1077 38.08 4.03 17.16
C PHE A 1077 36.80 4.87 17.10
N ARG A 1078 36.96 6.20 17.08
CA ARG A 1078 35.84 7.15 17.13
C ARG A 1078 36.15 8.45 16.41
N GLY A 1079 35.09 9.11 15.97
CA GLY A 1079 35.12 10.45 15.40
C GLY A 1079 35.39 11.55 16.44
N PRO A 1080 35.29 12.83 16.04
CA PRO A 1080 35.26 13.91 17.00
C PRO A 1080 34.02 13.74 17.91
N GLN A 1081 34.08 14.27 19.14
CA GLN A 1081 32.93 14.32 20.03
C GLN A 1081 31.84 15.25 19.47
N THR A 1082 31.07 14.73 18.52
CA THR A 1082 29.68 15.12 18.34
C THR A 1082 28.92 14.79 19.63
N ALA A 1083 27.93 15.60 19.98
CA ALA A 1083 27.21 15.47 21.25
C ALA A 1083 26.78 14.00 21.45
N PRO A 1084 27.10 13.37 22.59
CA PRO A 1084 26.85 11.95 22.77
C PRO A 1084 25.37 11.65 22.54
N ARG A 1085 25.07 10.57 21.80
CA ARG A 1085 23.72 10.00 21.77
C ARG A 1085 23.25 9.90 23.21
N ARG A 1086 22.18 10.63 23.56
CA ARG A 1086 21.69 10.78 24.94
C ARG A 1086 21.57 9.40 25.59
N THR A 1087 22.52 9.10 26.46
CA THR A 1087 22.50 7.90 27.29
C THR A 1087 21.38 8.05 28.30
N LEU A 1088 20.43 7.13 28.30
CA LEU A 1088 19.34 7.10 29.27
C LEU A 1088 19.91 6.99 30.69
N SER A 1089 19.47 7.86 31.59
CA SER A 1089 19.74 7.77 33.04
C SER A 1089 19.15 6.51 33.66
N ALA A 1090 19.54 6.14 34.88
CA ALA A 1090 19.16 4.90 35.53
C ALA A 1090 17.63 4.80 35.70
N TRP A 1091 17.00 5.94 35.99
CA TRP A 1091 15.55 6.10 36.05
C TRP A 1091 14.88 5.96 34.68
N GLU A 1092 15.45 6.52 33.62
CA GLU A 1092 14.91 6.41 32.27
C GLU A 1092 15.06 4.97 31.72
N ARG A 1093 16.18 4.29 32.02
CA ARG A 1093 16.39 2.87 31.70
C ARG A 1093 15.44 1.98 32.47
N TYR A 1094 15.23 2.23 33.76
CA TYR A 1094 14.24 1.51 34.56
C TYR A 1094 12.81 1.71 34.02
N ALA A 1095 12.42 2.95 33.70
CA ALA A 1095 11.13 3.23 33.08
C ALA A 1095 10.97 2.56 31.71
N GLN A 1096 12.03 2.49 30.89
CA GLN A 1096 12.03 1.76 29.63
C GLN A 1096 11.77 0.26 29.83
N VAL A 1097 12.39 -0.37 30.83
CA VAL A 1097 12.13 -1.78 31.18
C VAL A 1097 10.67 -2.01 31.57
N LEU A 1098 10.05 -1.07 32.32
CA LEU A 1098 8.64 -1.18 32.67
C LEU A 1098 7.71 -1.03 31.44
N LEU A 1099 8.03 -0.13 30.49
CA LEU A 1099 7.29 -0.02 29.21
C LEU A 1099 7.43 -1.26 28.30
N LEU A 1100 8.52 -2.03 28.46
CA LEU A 1100 8.76 -3.28 27.75
C LEU A 1100 8.05 -4.50 28.37
N SER A 1101 7.44 -4.34 29.55
CA SER A 1101 6.77 -5.43 30.25
C SER A 1101 5.50 -5.92 29.55
N ASN A 1102 5.16 -7.19 29.74
CA ASN A 1102 3.89 -7.75 29.25
C ASN A 1102 2.68 -7.01 29.84
N GLU A 1103 2.73 -6.61 31.12
CA GLU A 1103 1.65 -5.86 31.77
C GLU A 1103 1.44 -4.47 31.15
N PHE A 1104 2.46 -3.85 30.57
CA PHE A 1104 2.28 -2.62 29.78
C PHE A 1104 1.71 -2.93 28.39
N MET A 1105 2.26 -3.95 27.73
CA MET A 1105 2.05 -4.26 26.31
C MET A 1105 0.81 -5.11 25.99
N PHE A 1106 0.11 -5.62 27.00
CA PHE A 1106 -1.12 -6.41 26.87
C PHE A 1106 -2.28 -5.74 27.62
N VAL A 1107 -3.50 -6.06 27.21
CA VAL A 1107 -4.74 -5.56 27.82
C VAL A 1107 -4.96 -6.13 29.21
N ASP A 1108 -4.70 -7.44 29.38
CA ASP A 1108 -4.97 -8.27 30.56
C ASP A 1108 -3.72 -8.64 31.35
#